data_AF-A0A6J2IE74-F1
#
_entry.id   AF-A0A6J2IE74-F1
#
_cell.length_a   1.000
_cell.length_b   1.000
_cell.length_c   1.000
_cell.angle_alpha   90.00
_cell.angle_beta   90.00
_cell.angle_gamma   90.00
#
_symmetry.space_group_name_H-M   'P 1'
#
loop_
_entity.id
_entity.type
_entity.pdbx_description
1 polymer ?
#
loop_
_entity_poly.entity_id
_entity_poly.type
_entity_poly.pdbx_seq_one_letter_code
_entity_poly.pdbx_strand_id
1 'polypeptide(L)'
;MVLGPSRGTSLPPPAMPAALRLLCGVVVPAAMLCTEPLPRITFPSEDPRRTLTHFSQDNVSHYDIFLLDESEGELYVGARDRVLALTVSPGSIRARASIMWGPTAEKTSECAFKKKSQETECFNFIRVLVALNQTHLYVCGTYAFSPACTYIHLENFTLVSSGRGQPFLDGKGQCPFDPQHNYTALLVDGELYTGTMNNFQGNEPIISRSLGTRTLLKTDAFLRWLSDDAAFVASFSIPGDDKVYFFFEETAEEFDFFERLLVPRVARVCKSDVGGDKVLQKKWTTFLKAQLVCSQPGHFPFNVIHHAFVLPRRGGSADFYAVFTSQWQAGRAGSAAICAYSQKDLEKVFEGKYKELNKESSRWTVYSGPDMSPRPGSCSVAPSSDKALTFMKDHFLMDEKVSPIQGRPLLVKSDVTYTRIAVDETRGISGTTYRVLFLATAKGLLHKAVELPEGPHIVESIELFRTPEPVKNLLLAPGKGTLYVGYSRGVLQVPLANCSLHRSCAECVLARDPYCAWHSPEGSCQPTHMATEDRSMWLQDIETGSPATTCHRGRSVAMPRAWGPPEDPTIQVLNPQPNTIVHLLCPCHSALATYSWQQPSSAQENTMQLPDHTLVVIVQPGTAGIYKCQAMENGYTWTVAHYQLKGSAEVALGDGLDEEELAWGSSAIGTPVSYWSQFVTVTVLLVVTVTAAACLALLAYRDQLKARSKVRGCSAPHSPPSRHREKVPLNGGTGEPPAPGAATEEEDEGSHACCLQLDGDIDVDNNRLHVPGQNTA
;
A
#
# COMPACT_ATOMS: atom_id res chain seq x y z
N MET A 1 -44.33 -68.86 -8.06
CA MET A 1 -43.76 -70.20 -7.76
C MET A 1 -42.42 -70.01 -7.09
N VAL A 2 -42.04 -70.91 -6.18
CA VAL A 2 -40.68 -70.96 -5.61
C VAL A 2 -39.83 -71.90 -6.45
N LEU A 3 -38.60 -71.50 -6.77
CA LEU A 3 -37.41 -72.35 -6.96
C LEU A 3 -36.19 -71.48 -7.30
N GLY A 4 -35.06 -71.76 -6.66
CA GLY A 4 -33.72 -71.41 -7.17
C GLY A 4 -32.97 -72.72 -7.44
N PRO A 5 -31.66 -72.80 -7.18
CA PRO A 5 -30.60 -71.85 -7.53
C PRO A 5 -29.47 -72.55 -8.31
N SER A 6 -28.54 -71.81 -8.92
CA SER A 6 -27.30 -72.41 -9.47
C SER A 6 -26.10 -71.47 -9.38
N ARG A 7 -24.90 -72.06 -9.17
CA ARG A 7 -23.61 -71.37 -9.17
C ARG A 7 -22.97 -71.41 -10.56
N GLY A 8 -22.25 -70.36 -10.94
CA GLY A 8 -21.30 -70.33 -12.04
C GLY A 8 -20.21 -69.30 -11.74
N THR A 9 -18.95 -69.60 -12.07
CA THR A 9 -17.78 -68.80 -11.68
C THR A 9 -17.05 -68.16 -12.86
N SER A 10 -16.27 -67.12 -12.53
CA SER A 10 -15.17 -66.51 -13.31
C SER A 10 -15.48 -65.92 -14.70
N LEU A 11 -15.37 -64.59 -14.80
CA LEU A 11 -14.39 -63.87 -15.64
C LEU A 11 -14.38 -62.37 -15.20
N PRO A 12 -13.27 -61.61 -15.37
CA PRO A 12 -13.19 -60.22 -14.94
C PRO A 12 -13.84 -59.25 -15.94
N PRO A 13 -14.24 -58.04 -15.51
CA PRO A 13 -14.72 -57.00 -16.44
C PRO A 13 -13.58 -56.51 -17.36
N PRO A 14 -13.90 -56.07 -18.59
CA PRO A 14 -12.91 -55.66 -19.58
C PRO A 14 -12.18 -54.38 -19.18
N ALA A 15 -10.89 -54.29 -19.54
CA ALA A 15 -10.08 -53.11 -19.30
C ALA A 15 -10.56 -51.90 -20.12
N MET A 16 -10.82 -50.78 -19.45
CA MET A 16 -11.05 -49.48 -20.09
C MET A 16 -9.77 -49.05 -20.85
N PRO A 17 -9.90 -48.42 -22.04
CA PRO A 17 -8.74 -48.09 -22.87
C PRO A 17 -7.79 -47.09 -22.21
N ALA A 18 -6.48 -47.33 -22.34
CA ALA A 18 -5.43 -46.59 -21.64
C ALA A 18 -5.38 -45.08 -21.91
N ALA A 19 -6.01 -44.61 -23.00
CA ALA A 19 -6.09 -43.20 -23.37
C ALA A 19 -6.68 -42.29 -22.26
N LEU A 20 -7.62 -42.81 -21.44
CA LEU A 20 -8.27 -41.99 -20.41
C LEU A 20 -7.42 -41.78 -19.15
N ARG A 21 -6.29 -42.49 -18.97
CA ARG A 21 -5.38 -42.27 -17.83
C ARG A 21 -4.32 -41.19 -18.08
N LEU A 22 -4.04 -40.78 -19.32
CA LEU A 22 -3.16 -39.63 -19.58
C LEU A 22 -3.86 -38.28 -19.39
N LEU A 23 -5.19 -38.22 -19.52
CA LEU A 23 -5.97 -36.97 -19.45
C LEU A 23 -6.33 -36.50 -18.03
N CYS A 24 -5.96 -37.25 -16.99
CA CYS A 24 -6.02 -36.79 -15.59
C CYS A 24 -4.63 -36.62 -14.95
N GLY A 25 -3.54 -36.79 -15.73
CA GLY A 25 -2.16 -36.68 -15.23
C GLY A 25 -1.45 -35.38 -15.59
N VAL A 26 -1.96 -34.58 -16.54
CA VAL A 26 -1.25 -33.41 -17.10
C VAL A 26 -2.15 -32.18 -17.24
N VAL A 27 -3.07 -31.95 -16.28
CA VAL A 27 -3.69 -30.63 -16.02
C VAL A 27 -3.80 -30.36 -14.52
N VAL A 28 -2.69 -30.54 -13.79
CA VAL A 28 -2.35 -29.51 -12.81
C VAL A 28 -1.80 -28.36 -13.65
N PRO A 29 -2.49 -27.21 -13.79
CA PRO A 29 -1.85 -26.08 -14.41
C PRO A 29 -0.66 -25.70 -13.53
N ALA A 30 0.53 -25.65 -14.12
CA ALA A 30 1.65 -24.91 -13.55
C ALA A 30 1.37 -23.39 -13.68
N ALA A 31 0.24 -22.95 -13.13
CA ALA A 31 0.23 -21.72 -12.39
C ALA A 31 1.39 -21.87 -11.40
N MET A 32 2.42 -21.03 -11.56
CA MET A 32 3.32 -20.79 -10.46
C MET A 32 2.41 -20.36 -9.31
N LEU A 33 2.36 -21.18 -8.26
CA LEU A 33 1.93 -20.72 -6.95
C LEU A 33 3.03 -19.75 -6.51
N CYS A 34 2.95 -18.52 -7.03
CA CYS A 34 3.52 -17.34 -6.43
C CYS A 34 2.78 -17.19 -5.10
N THR A 35 3.21 -17.96 -4.11
CA THR A 35 2.73 -17.91 -2.74
C THR A 35 2.88 -16.47 -2.30
N GLU A 36 1.74 -15.79 -2.19
CA GLU A 36 1.73 -14.36 -1.95
C GLU A 36 2.54 -14.06 -0.68
N PRO A 37 3.51 -13.13 -0.73
CA PRO A 37 4.37 -12.89 0.41
C PRO A 37 3.54 -12.44 1.61
N LEU A 38 3.62 -13.24 2.67
CA LEU A 38 3.03 -12.98 3.98
C LEU A 38 4.06 -12.24 4.84
N PRO A 39 3.65 -11.24 5.65
CA PRO A 39 4.50 -10.71 6.70
C PRO A 39 4.89 -11.84 7.66
N ARG A 40 6.20 -12.05 7.87
CA ARG A 40 6.69 -13.12 8.74
C ARG A 40 6.15 -12.97 10.15
N ILE A 41 6.22 -11.77 10.72
CA ILE A 41 5.63 -11.43 12.03
C ILE A 41 4.64 -10.28 11.84
N THR A 42 3.51 -10.32 12.52
CA THR A 42 2.60 -9.18 12.66
C THR A 42 2.57 -8.69 14.11
N PHE A 43 2.64 -7.38 14.29
CA PHE A 43 2.45 -6.70 15.57
C PHE A 43 1.11 -5.97 15.56
N PRO A 44 0.14 -6.35 16.42
CA PRO A 44 -1.08 -5.60 16.59
C PRO A 44 -0.81 -4.22 17.20
N SER A 45 -1.79 -3.32 17.10
CA SER A 45 -1.62 -1.97 17.65
C SER A 45 -1.38 -2.02 19.16
N GLU A 46 -0.47 -1.18 19.66
CA GLU A 46 0.01 -1.13 21.06
C GLU A 46 0.82 -2.37 21.53
N ASP A 47 1.32 -3.24 20.64
CA ASP A 47 2.16 -4.36 21.05
C ASP A 47 3.46 -3.89 21.74
N PRO A 48 3.74 -4.29 23.01
CA PRO A 48 4.92 -3.84 23.76
C PRO A 48 6.25 -4.32 23.17
N ARG A 49 6.25 -5.28 22.24
CA ARG A 49 7.42 -5.73 21.48
C ARG A 49 7.82 -4.72 20.38
N ARG A 50 6.89 -3.84 19.98
CA ARG A 50 7.07 -2.86 18.90
C ARG A 50 6.55 -1.47 19.27
N THR A 51 6.83 -1.04 20.50
CA THR A 51 6.53 0.31 21.02
C THR A 51 6.92 1.41 20.03
N LEU A 52 5.96 2.25 19.68
CA LEU A 52 6.12 3.42 18.81
C LEU A 52 6.10 4.70 19.66
N THR A 53 6.86 5.73 19.27
CA THR A 53 6.71 7.05 19.92
C THR A 53 5.66 7.86 19.17
N HIS A 54 4.75 8.51 19.90
CA HIS A 54 3.63 9.25 19.32
C HIS A 54 3.65 10.72 19.76
N PHE A 55 3.27 11.62 18.86
CA PHE A 55 3.01 13.03 19.13
C PHE A 55 1.69 13.49 18.51
N SER A 56 0.82 14.08 19.33
CA SER A 56 -0.39 14.79 18.93
C SER A 56 -0.50 16.10 19.70
N GLN A 57 -1.23 17.08 19.18
CA GLN A 57 -1.52 18.35 19.83
C GLN A 57 -3.02 18.64 19.78
N ASP A 58 -3.59 19.15 20.88
CA ASP A 58 -5.02 19.45 20.96
C ASP A 58 -5.45 20.50 19.93
N ASN A 59 -6.61 20.26 19.31
CA ASN A 59 -7.16 21.09 18.22
C ASN A 59 -6.22 21.21 17.00
N VAL A 60 -5.51 20.12 16.68
CA VAL A 60 -4.72 19.92 15.45
C VAL A 60 -5.13 18.59 14.82
N SER A 61 -5.14 18.52 13.49
CA SER A 61 -5.43 17.30 12.72
C SER A 61 -4.78 17.36 11.35
N HIS A 62 -4.83 16.24 10.61
CA HIS A 62 -4.31 16.11 9.24
C HIS A 62 -2.81 16.45 9.16
N TYR A 63 -1.97 15.65 9.82
CA TYR A 63 -0.51 15.83 9.88
C TYR A 63 0.12 15.34 8.56
N ASP A 64 -0.22 16.04 7.48
CA ASP A 64 -0.19 15.48 6.13
C ASP A 64 1.15 15.69 5.40
N ILE A 65 1.90 16.77 5.69
CA ILE A 65 3.19 17.05 5.03
C ILE A 65 4.33 17.28 6.02
N PHE A 66 5.44 16.58 5.79
CA PHE A 66 6.64 16.60 6.63
C PHE A 66 7.86 17.16 5.89
N LEU A 67 8.69 17.92 6.60
CA LEU A 67 10.00 18.38 6.16
C LEU A 67 10.99 18.24 7.32
N LEU A 68 11.98 17.36 7.19
CA LEU A 68 13.06 17.18 8.15
C LEU A 68 14.22 18.14 7.84
N ASP A 69 14.88 18.68 8.85
CA ASP A 69 16.05 19.55 8.68
C ASP A 69 17.34 18.77 8.33
N GLU A 70 18.39 19.47 7.89
CA GLU A 70 19.66 18.87 7.47
C GLU A 70 20.42 18.14 8.59
N SER A 71 20.18 18.49 9.86
CA SER A 71 20.72 17.78 11.04
C SER A 71 19.86 16.59 11.49
N GLU A 72 18.73 16.34 10.83
CA GLU A 72 17.68 15.38 11.21
C GLU A 72 17.20 15.55 12.68
N GLY A 73 17.26 16.76 13.23
CA GLY A 73 16.95 17.09 14.63
C GLY A 73 15.65 17.87 14.82
N GLU A 74 15.17 18.55 13.77
CA GLU A 74 13.87 19.22 13.73
C GLU A 74 13.02 18.71 12.56
N LEU A 75 11.80 18.27 12.88
CA LEU A 75 10.76 17.88 11.94
C LEU A 75 9.72 19.00 11.86
N TYR A 76 9.68 19.70 10.74
CA TYR A 76 8.60 20.64 10.42
C TYR A 76 7.40 19.88 9.88
N VAL A 77 6.21 20.22 10.35
CA VAL A 77 4.95 19.56 9.95
C VAL A 77 3.91 20.58 9.53
N GLY A 78 3.38 20.44 8.32
CA GLY A 78 2.18 21.12 7.88
C GLY A 78 0.95 20.31 8.29
N ALA A 79 0.00 20.97 8.93
CA ALA A 79 -1.24 20.37 9.43
C ALA A 79 -2.45 21.27 9.13
N ARG A 80 -3.67 20.83 9.45
CA ARG A 80 -4.86 21.68 9.28
C ARG A 80 -4.75 22.94 10.14
N ASP A 81 -4.85 24.09 9.49
CA ASP A 81 -4.74 25.46 10.02
C ASP A 81 -3.42 25.78 10.74
N ARG A 82 -2.38 24.95 10.59
CA ARG A 82 -1.15 25.05 11.40
C ARG A 82 0.12 24.60 10.69
N VAL A 83 1.24 25.18 11.12
CA VAL A 83 2.59 24.64 10.87
C VAL A 83 3.28 24.45 12.22
N LEU A 84 3.94 23.32 12.42
CA LEU A 84 4.63 22.95 13.66
C LEU A 84 6.13 22.82 13.40
N ALA A 85 6.95 23.14 14.41
CA ALA A 85 8.34 22.72 14.49
C ALA A 85 8.47 21.73 15.66
N LEU A 86 8.86 20.50 15.39
CA LEU A 86 8.99 19.43 16.36
C LEU A 86 10.47 19.05 16.53
N THR A 87 11.04 19.20 17.72
CA THR A 87 12.35 18.64 18.03
C THR A 87 12.22 17.12 18.14
N VAL A 88 13.06 16.39 17.40
CA VAL A 88 13.01 14.93 17.28
C VAL A 88 14.33 14.27 17.67
N SER A 89 14.24 13.22 18.48
CA SER A 89 15.34 12.33 18.85
C SER A 89 14.83 10.88 18.91
N PRO A 90 15.69 9.86 18.89
CA PRO A 90 15.24 8.48 19.08
C PRO A 90 14.39 8.33 20.36
N GLY A 91 13.15 7.88 20.22
CA GLY A 91 12.23 7.69 21.34
C GLY A 91 11.57 8.95 21.91
N SER A 92 11.65 10.11 21.24
CA SER A 92 11.07 11.36 21.75
C SER A 92 10.80 12.39 20.64
N ILE A 93 9.53 12.79 20.49
CA ILE A 93 9.08 13.92 19.68
C ILE A 93 8.54 15.00 20.64
N ARG A 94 8.91 16.28 20.45
CA ARG A 94 8.42 17.40 21.28
C ARG A 94 8.16 18.65 20.43
N ALA A 95 7.08 19.38 20.70
CA ALA A 95 6.85 20.66 20.03
C ALA A 95 7.84 21.74 20.51
N ARG A 96 8.61 22.34 19.57
CA ARG A 96 9.36 23.59 19.80
C ARG A 96 8.46 24.80 19.62
N ALA A 97 7.71 24.83 18.51
CA ALA A 97 6.88 25.98 18.15
C ALA A 97 5.67 25.56 17.28
N SER A 98 4.65 26.42 17.24
CA SER A 98 3.42 26.23 16.47
C SER A 98 2.94 27.57 15.93
N ILE A 99 2.74 27.66 14.61
CA ILE A 99 2.07 28.77 13.94
C ILE A 99 0.62 28.35 13.71
N MET A 100 -0.33 29.23 14.06
CA MET A 100 -1.71 29.15 13.59
C MET A 100 -1.84 29.98 12.32
N TRP A 101 -2.33 29.36 11.25
CA TRP A 101 -2.54 29.97 9.93
C TRP A 101 -3.84 29.45 9.31
N GLY A 102 -4.96 29.68 9.99
CA GLY A 102 -6.30 29.41 9.46
C GLY A 102 -6.81 30.49 8.49
N PRO A 103 -7.90 30.23 7.75
CA PRO A 103 -8.58 31.21 6.92
C PRO A 103 -9.21 32.33 7.75
N THR A 104 -9.40 33.52 7.15
CA THR A 104 -10.24 34.56 7.75
C THR A 104 -11.71 34.16 7.67
N ALA A 105 -12.54 34.70 8.58
CA ALA A 105 -14.00 34.47 8.55
C ALA A 105 -14.64 34.87 7.21
N GLU A 106 -14.08 35.88 6.52
CA GLU A 106 -14.44 36.25 5.15
C GLU A 106 -14.18 35.10 4.16
N LYS A 107 -12.99 34.48 4.18
CA LYS A 107 -12.67 33.33 3.31
C LYS A 107 -13.45 32.06 3.66
N THR A 108 -13.70 31.80 4.94
CA THR A 108 -14.60 30.70 5.35
C THR A 108 -16.05 30.95 4.86
N SER A 109 -16.50 32.21 4.84
CA SER A 109 -17.81 32.59 4.29
C SER A 109 -17.86 32.48 2.75
N GLU A 110 -16.83 32.94 2.04
CA GLU A 110 -16.70 32.74 0.58
C GLU A 110 -16.70 31.25 0.20
N CYS A 111 -16.00 30.42 0.98
CA CYS A 111 -15.94 28.98 0.78
C CYS A 111 -17.32 28.32 0.99
N ALA A 112 -18.01 28.67 2.06
CA ALA A 112 -19.38 28.19 2.32
C ALA A 112 -20.39 28.66 1.27
N PHE A 113 -20.25 29.90 0.76
CA PHE A 113 -21.07 30.42 -0.33
C PHE A 113 -20.87 29.63 -1.65
N LYS A 114 -19.65 29.10 -1.88
CA LYS A 114 -19.34 28.14 -2.96
C LYS A 114 -19.84 26.71 -2.66
N LYS A 115 -20.69 26.52 -1.65
CA LYS A 115 -21.29 25.25 -1.20
C LYS A 115 -20.30 24.21 -0.67
N LYS A 116 -19.12 24.63 -0.21
CA LYS A 116 -18.13 23.76 0.45
C LYS A 116 -18.35 23.70 1.97
N SER A 117 -18.03 22.57 2.58
CA SER A 117 -18.30 22.23 3.97
C SER A 117 -17.49 23.07 4.96
N GLN A 118 -18.19 23.73 5.90
CA GLN A 118 -17.56 24.45 7.01
C GLN A 118 -16.97 23.51 8.09
N GLU A 119 -17.36 22.24 8.12
CA GLU A 119 -16.92 21.25 9.12
C GLU A 119 -15.71 20.43 8.67
N THR A 120 -15.48 20.31 7.36
CA THR A 120 -14.41 19.48 6.78
C THR A 120 -13.53 20.19 5.74
N GLU A 121 -14.07 21.11 4.93
CA GLU A 121 -13.39 21.59 3.72
C GLU A 121 -12.84 23.03 3.83
N CYS A 122 -13.57 23.94 4.49
CA CYS A 122 -13.26 25.38 4.53
C CYS A 122 -12.18 25.79 5.56
N PHE A 123 -11.09 25.02 5.62
CA PHE A 123 -9.90 25.25 6.45
C PHE A 123 -8.66 25.51 5.58
N ASN A 124 -7.52 25.82 6.20
CA ASN A 124 -6.24 25.87 5.52
C ASN A 124 -5.49 24.55 5.68
N PHE A 125 -5.50 23.68 4.67
CA PHE A 125 -4.69 22.46 4.66
C PHE A 125 -3.34 22.78 4.03
N ILE A 126 -2.25 22.69 4.81
CA ILE A 126 -0.89 22.95 4.32
C ILE A 126 -0.48 21.85 3.35
N ARG A 127 -0.18 22.23 2.10
CA ARG A 127 0.21 21.31 1.01
C ARG A 127 1.61 21.55 0.46
N VAL A 128 2.23 22.71 0.68
CA VAL A 128 3.64 22.93 0.34
C VAL A 128 4.39 23.30 1.61
N LEU A 129 5.52 22.64 1.87
CA LEU A 129 6.41 22.91 3.00
C LEU A 129 7.84 22.57 2.59
N VAL A 130 8.61 23.59 2.20
CA VAL A 130 9.99 23.43 1.68
C VAL A 130 10.96 24.41 2.35
N ALA A 131 12.19 23.96 2.61
CA ALA A 131 13.26 24.84 3.07
C ALA A 131 13.80 25.66 1.89
N LEU A 132 13.53 26.98 1.91
CA LEU A 132 13.96 27.94 0.88
C LEU A 132 15.47 28.23 1.00
N ASN A 133 15.93 28.37 2.24
CA ASN A 133 17.32 28.56 2.63
C ASN A 133 17.47 28.22 4.12
N GLN A 134 18.64 28.45 4.71
CA GLN A 134 18.95 28.14 6.11
C GLN A 134 18.17 28.96 7.15
N THR A 135 17.49 30.05 6.76
CA THR A 135 16.72 30.92 7.68
C THR A 135 15.22 30.96 7.40
N HIS A 136 14.76 30.45 6.25
CA HIS A 136 13.37 30.55 5.82
C HIS A 136 12.81 29.25 5.22
N LEU A 137 11.57 28.93 5.59
CA LEU A 137 10.72 28.00 4.85
C LEU A 137 9.81 28.77 3.88
N TYR A 138 9.45 28.15 2.76
CA TYR A 138 8.31 28.54 1.95
C TYR A 138 7.16 27.55 2.17
N VAL A 139 5.96 28.07 2.40
CA VAL A 139 4.79 27.27 2.78
C VAL A 139 3.54 27.74 2.05
N CYS A 140 2.73 26.80 1.58
CA CYS A 140 1.41 27.07 0.99
C CYS A 140 0.33 26.14 1.55
N GLY A 141 -0.92 26.59 1.54
CA GLY A 141 -2.08 25.76 1.85
C GLY A 141 -3.36 26.21 1.14
N THR A 142 -4.37 25.34 1.17
CA THR A 142 -5.65 25.49 0.43
C THR A 142 -6.43 26.75 0.81
N TYR A 143 -6.22 27.25 2.03
CA TYR A 143 -6.76 28.48 2.59
C TYR A 143 -8.26 28.70 2.29
N ALA A 144 -9.09 27.69 2.58
CA ALA A 144 -10.52 27.65 2.30
C ALA A 144 -10.86 27.92 0.81
N PHE A 145 -10.28 27.12 -0.09
CA PHE A 145 -10.48 27.23 -1.55
C PHE A 145 -10.09 28.62 -2.10
N SER A 146 -8.99 29.15 -1.58
CA SER A 146 -8.35 30.41 -1.99
C SER A 146 -6.83 30.33 -1.77
N PRO A 147 -6.12 29.41 -2.45
CA PRO A 147 -4.76 28.98 -2.09
C PRO A 147 -3.81 30.13 -1.82
N ALA A 148 -3.13 30.06 -0.68
CA ALA A 148 -2.27 31.12 -0.18
C ALA A 148 -0.88 30.57 0.16
N CYS A 149 0.14 31.37 -0.11
CA CYS A 149 1.54 31.05 0.20
C CYS A 149 2.21 32.13 1.03
N THR A 150 3.26 31.77 1.78
CA THR A 150 3.99 32.67 2.68
C THR A 150 5.38 32.14 3.00
N TYR A 151 6.18 32.96 3.69
CA TYR A 151 7.48 32.56 4.24
C TYR A 151 7.40 32.45 5.76
N ILE A 152 8.10 31.48 6.34
CA ILE A 152 8.30 31.35 7.79
C ILE A 152 9.77 31.61 8.10
N HIS A 153 10.06 32.54 9.00
CA HIS A 153 11.41 32.76 9.54
C HIS A 153 11.70 31.73 10.64
N LEU A 154 12.80 30.99 10.54
CA LEU A 154 13.05 29.76 11.32
C LEU A 154 13.47 30.00 12.79
N GLU A 155 14.21 31.06 13.05
CA GLU A 155 14.78 31.39 14.36
C GLU A 155 13.68 31.59 15.41
N ASN A 156 12.73 32.48 15.11
CA ASN A 156 11.60 32.82 15.96
C ASN A 156 10.30 32.07 15.58
N PHE A 157 10.32 31.30 14.50
CA PHE A 157 9.18 30.55 13.95
C PHE A 157 7.92 31.41 13.73
N THR A 158 8.06 32.50 12.97
CA THR A 158 6.96 33.43 12.64
C THR A 158 6.72 33.61 11.15
N LEU A 159 5.48 33.90 10.77
CA LEU A 159 5.09 34.31 9.41
C LEU A 159 5.72 35.67 9.05
N VAL A 160 6.31 35.75 7.85
CA VAL A 160 6.91 37.00 7.33
C VAL A 160 5.81 37.89 6.73
N SER A 161 5.53 39.03 7.36
CA SER A 161 4.56 40.00 6.87
C SER A 161 5.03 40.70 5.59
N SER A 162 4.30 40.53 4.48
CA SER A 162 4.55 41.28 3.24
C SER A 162 4.17 42.75 3.40
N GLY A 163 5.14 43.65 3.19
CA GLY A 163 5.01 45.10 3.38
C GLY A 163 4.11 45.85 2.37
N ARG A 164 3.17 45.16 1.71
CA ARG A 164 2.23 45.71 0.72
C ARG A 164 0.75 45.65 1.15
N GLY A 165 0.47 45.33 2.42
CA GLY A 165 -0.88 45.32 2.99
C GLY A 165 -1.71 44.06 2.71
N GLN A 166 -1.24 43.16 1.83
CA GLN A 166 -1.73 41.77 1.78
C GLN A 166 -0.78 40.88 2.61
N PRO A 167 -1.26 40.08 3.58
CA PRO A 167 -0.40 39.27 4.44
C PRO A 167 0.20 38.05 3.75
N PHE A 168 -0.39 37.58 2.65
CA PHE A 168 -0.02 36.34 1.95
C PHE A 168 0.16 36.57 0.44
N LEU A 169 0.86 35.65 -0.21
CA LEU A 169 1.04 35.57 -1.66
C LEU A 169 -0.04 34.67 -2.29
N ASP A 170 -0.35 34.90 -3.57
CA ASP A 170 -1.22 34.01 -4.36
C ASP A 170 -0.57 32.63 -4.54
N GLY A 171 -1.26 31.58 -4.08
CA GLY A 171 -0.85 30.19 -4.21
C GLY A 171 -1.42 29.45 -5.41
N LYS A 172 -2.18 30.12 -6.30
CA LYS A 172 -2.80 29.52 -7.47
C LYS A 172 -1.77 28.80 -8.36
N GLY A 173 -1.96 27.49 -8.57
CA GLY A 173 -1.06 26.64 -9.34
C GLY A 173 0.25 26.24 -8.61
N GLN A 174 0.45 26.71 -7.38
CA GLN A 174 1.49 26.23 -6.47
C GLN A 174 0.91 25.26 -5.42
N CYS A 175 -0.36 25.43 -5.06
CA CYS A 175 -1.11 24.64 -4.10
C CYS A 175 -2.53 24.37 -4.63
N PRO A 176 -3.13 23.19 -4.39
CA PRO A 176 -4.50 22.92 -4.81
C PRO A 176 -5.52 23.80 -4.07
N PHE A 177 -6.69 24.01 -4.68
CA PHE A 177 -7.85 24.65 -4.08
C PHE A 177 -8.57 23.72 -3.09
N ASP A 178 -8.79 22.48 -3.53
CA ASP A 178 -9.48 21.44 -2.77
C ASP A 178 -8.47 20.64 -1.93
N PRO A 179 -8.71 20.39 -0.63
CA PRO A 179 -7.85 19.52 0.16
C PRO A 179 -7.81 18.07 -0.34
N GLN A 180 -8.76 17.62 -1.15
CA GLN A 180 -8.78 16.27 -1.74
C GLN A 180 -7.97 16.13 -3.03
N HIS A 181 -7.53 17.22 -3.68
CA HIS A 181 -6.73 17.10 -4.91
C HIS A 181 -5.27 16.74 -4.59
N ASN A 182 -4.82 15.62 -5.15
CA ASN A 182 -3.42 15.20 -5.15
C ASN A 182 -2.52 16.29 -5.78
N TYR A 183 -1.30 16.40 -5.27
CA TYR A 183 -0.37 17.46 -5.63
C TYR A 183 1.07 16.97 -5.49
N THR A 184 2.00 17.68 -6.13
CA THR A 184 3.42 17.54 -5.87
C THR A 184 4.15 18.88 -5.84
N ALA A 185 5.13 19.02 -4.94
CA ALA A 185 5.99 20.19 -4.84
C ALA A 185 7.46 19.84 -4.59
N LEU A 186 8.37 20.51 -5.29
CA LEU A 186 9.82 20.34 -5.14
C LEU A 186 10.55 21.68 -5.34
N LEU A 187 11.40 22.08 -4.39
CA LEU A 187 12.29 23.23 -4.54
C LEU A 187 13.67 22.79 -5.04
N VAL A 188 14.07 23.29 -6.22
CA VAL A 188 15.37 22.99 -6.88
C VAL A 188 16.02 24.30 -7.31
N ASP A 189 17.29 24.50 -6.98
CA ASP A 189 18.09 25.68 -7.37
C ASP A 189 17.45 27.05 -7.02
N GLY A 190 16.60 27.07 -5.98
CA GLY A 190 15.83 28.24 -5.55
C GLY A 190 14.50 28.46 -6.28
N GLU A 191 14.19 27.63 -7.29
CA GLU A 191 12.92 27.67 -8.03
C GLU A 191 11.97 26.57 -7.52
N LEU A 192 10.68 26.89 -7.34
CA LEU A 192 9.67 25.94 -6.89
C LEU A 192 8.97 25.32 -8.11
N TYR A 193 9.15 24.02 -8.27
CA TYR A 193 8.46 23.17 -9.24
C TYR A 193 7.21 22.57 -8.58
N THR A 194 6.07 22.64 -9.26
CA THR A 194 4.78 22.13 -8.73
C THR A 194 4.00 21.37 -9.79
N GLY A 195 3.24 20.36 -9.37
CA GLY A 195 2.19 19.70 -10.14
C GLY A 195 0.90 19.68 -9.33
N THR A 196 -0.16 20.37 -9.76
CA THR A 196 -1.43 20.45 -8.99
C THR A 196 -2.60 20.92 -9.85
N MET A 197 -3.76 21.21 -9.26
CA MET A 197 -4.92 21.83 -9.93
C MET A 197 -4.87 23.37 -9.85
N ASN A 198 -4.93 24.03 -11.01
CA ASN A 198 -4.85 25.48 -11.17
C ASN A 198 -6.15 26.22 -10.82
N ASN A 199 -7.30 25.55 -10.73
CA ASN A 199 -8.61 26.19 -10.56
C ASN A 199 -9.44 25.57 -9.43
N PHE A 200 -10.57 26.24 -9.12
CA PHE A 200 -11.51 25.80 -8.09
C PHE A 200 -12.27 24.52 -8.48
N GLN A 201 -12.48 24.31 -9.78
CA GLN A 201 -13.26 23.21 -10.35
C GLN A 201 -12.54 21.87 -10.35
N GLY A 202 -11.22 21.83 -10.19
CA GLY A 202 -10.44 20.60 -10.22
C GLY A 202 -10.23 20.01 -11.62
N ASN A 203 -10.24 20.85 -12.67
CA ASN A 203 -10.14 20.41 -14.07
C ASN A 203 -9.16 21.23 -14.93
N GLU A 204 -8.25 21.98 -14.30
CA GLU A 204 -7.09 22.60 -14.96
C GLU A 204 -5.79 22.10 -14.31
N PRO A 205 -5.31 20.89 -14.61
CA PRO A 205 -4.04 20.41 -14.07
C PRO A 205 -2.86 21.19 -14.67
N ILE A 206 -1.91 21.53 -13.80
CA ILE A 206 -0.76 22.39 -14.12
C ILE A 206 0.53 21.79 -13.58
N ILE A 207 1.55 21.70 -14.44
CA ILE A 207 2.96 21.62 -14.00
C ILE A 207 3.59 23.00 -14.20
N SER A 208 4.15 23.59 -13.14
CA SER A 208 4.70 24.96 -13.16
C SER A 208 6.09 25.06 -12.51
N ARG A 209 6.81 26.16 -12.80
CA ARG A 209 8.01 26.60 -12.09
C ARG A 209 7.88 28.08 -11.70
N SER A 210 8.09 28.36 -10.42
CA SER A 210 7.89 29.65 -9.77
C SER A 210 9.02 29.98 -8.77
N LEU A 211 8.88 31.06 -7.99
CA LEU A 211 9.85 31.65 -7.03
C LEU A 211 11.21 32.11 -7.57
N GLY A 212 11.69 31.57 -8.69
CA GLY A 212 12.92 32.00 -9.34
C GLY A 212 12.88 33.44 -9.87
N THR A 213 14.07 33.97 -10.18
CA THR A 213 14.24 35.23 -10.91
C THR A 213 13.94 35.11 -12.41
N ARG A 214 13.75 33.88 -12.90
CA ARG A 214 13.45 33.56 -14.31
C ARG A 214 11.96 33.74 -14.62
N THR A 215 11.62 33.69 -15.90
CA THR A 215 10.23 33.60 -16.37
C THR A 215 9.53 32.39 -15.73
N LEU A 216 8.37 32.62 -15.12
CA LEU A 216 7.45 31.54 -14.69
C LEU A 216 7.03 30.73 -15.92
N LEU A 217 7.27 29.42 -15.87
CA LEU A 217 6.86 28.48 -16.91
C LEU A 217 5.73 27.60 -16.40
N LYS A 218 4.83 27.21 -17.31
CA LYS A 218 3.77 26.24 -17.02
C LYS A 218 3.34 25.43 -18.24
N THR A 219 2.58 24.37 -18.01
CA THR A 219 1.83 23.65 -19.06
C THR A 219 0.75 24.55 -19.69
N ASP A 220 0.15 24.07 -20.77
CA ASP A 220 -0.97 24.74 -21.44
C ASP A 220 -2.23 23.88 -21.44
N ALA A 221 -3.31 24.41 -20.84
CA ALA A 221 -4.61 23.74 -20.75
C ALA A 221 -5.31 23.62 -22.10
N PHE A 222 -5.08 24.55 -23.05
CA PHE A 222 -5.65 24.47 -24.39
C PHE A 222 -4.92 23.47 -25.30
N LEU A 223 -3.68 23.10 -24.95
CA LEU A 223 -2.89 22.09 -25.69
C LEU A 223 -3.06 20.66 -25.13
N ARG A 224 -3.85 20.45 -24.07
CA ARG A 224 -4.13 19.12 -23.47
C ARG A 224 -2.87 18.26 -23.19
N TRP A 225 -1.79 18.92 -22.78
CA TRP A 225 -0.54 18.25 -22.39
C TRP A 225 -0.69 17.32 -21.18
N LEU A 226 -1.73 17.54 -20.40
CA LEU A 226 -2.23 16.75 -19.28
C LEU A 226 -3.73 16.57 -19.54
N SER A 227 -4.27 15.38 -19.28
CA SER A 227 -5.74 15.19 -19.31
C SER A 227 -6.40 15.96 -18.16
N ASP A 228 -7.65 16.38 -18.32
CA ASP A 228 -8.35 17.26 -17.36
C ASP A 228 -8.42 16.69 -15.93
N ASP A 229 -8.25 15.38 -15.76
CA ASP A 229 -8.29 14.63 -14.49
C ASP A 229 -6.91 14.24 -13.92
N ALA A 230 -5.81 14.81 -14.41
CA ALA A 230 -4.46 14.40 -14.02
C ALA A 230 -4.13 14.63 -12.52
N ALA A 231 -3.77 13.56 -11.81
CA ALA A 231 -3.51 13.54 -10.36
C ALA A 231 -2.03 13.24 -10.05
N PHE A 232 -1.34 14.17 -9.40
CA PHE A 232 0.12 14.14 -9.19
C PHE A 232 0.52 13.47 -7.87
N VAL A 233 1.50 12.57 -7.92
CA VAL A 233 1.89 11.72 -6.77
C VAL A 233 3.34 11.91 -6.31
N ALA A 234 4.21 12.45 -7.16
CA ALA A 234 5.59 12.84 -6.79
C ALA A 234 6.25 13.72 -7.87
N SER A 235 7.32 14.43 -7.51
CA SER A 235 8.21 15.11 -8.45
C SER A 235 9.65 15.13 -7.95
N PHE A 236 10.61 14.71 -8.78
CA PHE A 236 11.98 14.44 -8.36
C PHE A 236 13.01 15.22 -9.17
N SER A 237 14.12 15.56 -8.53
CA SER A 237 15.34 15.97 -9.23
C SER A 237 16.55 15.24 -8.67
N ILE A 238 17.35 14.68 -9.57
CA ILE A 238 18.50 13.83 -9.23
C ILE A 238 19.77 14.71 -9.20
N PRO A 239 20.64 14.58 -8.19
CA PRO A 239 21.92 15.30 -8.16
C PRO A 239 22.76 15.01 -9.42
N GLY A 240 23.17 16.07 -10.12
CA GLY A 240 23.92 15.97 -11.37
C GLY A 240 23.06 15.87 -12.65
N ASP A 241 21.76 15.61 -12.55
CA ASP A 241 20.84 15.63 -13.69
C ASP A 241 20.30 17.05 -13.94
N ASP A 242 20.07 17.41 -15.21
CA ASP A 242 19.55 18.72 -15.64
C ASP A 242 18.01 18.77 -15.76
N LYS A 243 17.33 17.72 -15.28
CA LYS A 243 15.88 17.52 -15.38
C LYS A 243 15.15 17.61 -14.03
N VAL A 244 13.85 17.82 -14.10
CA VAL A 244 12.88 17.53 -13.04
C VAL A 244 11.84 16.57 -13.62
N TYR A 245 11.59 15.46 -12.92
CA TYR A 245 10.59 14.45 -13.29
C TYR A 245 9.31 14.65 -12.50
N PHE A 246 8.16 14.32 -13.08
CA PHE A 246 6.84 14.35 -12.45
C PHE A 246 6.16 13.00 -12.65
N PHE A 247 5.60 12.44 -11.57
CA PHE A 247 4.87 11.18 -11.55
C PHE A 247 3.40 11.48 -11.23
N PHE A 248 2.49 10.95 -12.04
CA PHE A 248 1.06 11.23 -11.97
C PHE A 248 0.26 10.14 -12.69
N GLU A 249 -1.04 10.10 -12.50
CA GLU A 249 -1.97 9.41 -13.39
C GLU A 249 -2.88 10.39 -14.12
N GLU A 250 -3.45 9.95 -15.25
CA GLU A 250 -4.43 10.70 -16.05
C GLU A 250 -5.29 9.71 -16.87
N THR A 251 -6.48 10.13 -17.31
CA THR A 251 -7.20 9.40 -18.37
C THR A 251 -6.40 9.46 -19.69
N ALA A 252 -6.18 8.29 -20.30
CA ALA A 252 -5.34 8.13 -21.48
C ALA A 252 -6.09 8.38 -22.78
N GLU A 253 -5.99 9.60 -23.33
CA GLU A 253 -6.54 9.95 -24.66
C GLU A 253 -5.95 9.09 -25.81
N GLU A 254 -4.87 8.32 -25.60
CA GLU A 254 -4.28 7.45 -26.63
C GLU A 254 -4.84 6.03 -26.73
N PHE A 255 -5.91 5.69 -26.00
CA PHE A 255 -6.61 4.41 -26.10
C PHE A 255 -8.12 4.58 -26.31
N ASP A 256 -8.64 3.95 -27.36
CA ASP A 256 -10.07 3.81 -27.64
C ASP A 256 -10.62 2.64 -26.79
N PHE A 257 -11.20 2.96 -25.62
CA PHE A 257 -11.73 2.00 -24.66
C PHE A 257 -13.12 2.45 -24.16
N PHE A 258 -13.98 1.51 -23.81
CA PHE A 258 -15.40 1.78 -23.45
C PHE A 258 -15.58 2.37 -22.03
N GLU A 259 -14.57 2.21 -21.18
CA GLU A 259 -14.42 2.89 -19.88
C GLU A 259 -13.27 3.91 -19.98
N ARG A 260 -13.21 4.87 -19.04
CA ARG A 260 -11.98 5.67 -18.87
C ARG A 260 -10.84 4.74 -18.46
N LEU A 261 -9.76 4.77 -19.24
CA LEU A 261 -8.53 4.04 -18.93
C LEU A 261 -7.54 5.00 -18.26
N LEU A 262 -7.35 4.84 -16.96
CA LEU A 262 -6.27 5.53 -16.25
C LEU A 262 -4.93 4.93 -16.67
N VAL A 263 -3.91 5.78 -16.81
CA VAL A 263 -2.52 5.31 -17.01
C VAL A 263 -1.56 6.09 -16.11
N PRO A 264 -0.57 5.41 -15.53
CA PRO A 264 0.48 6.08 -14.79
C PRO A 264 1.51 6.64 -15.76
N ARG A 265 1.91 7.88 -15.51
CA ARG A 265 2.85 8.65 -16.32
C ARG A 265 4.10 8.96 -15.55
N VAL A 266 5.20 9.08 -16.29
CA VAL A 266 6.30 9.95 -15.92
C VAL A 266 6.45 11.03 -16.98
N ALA A 267 6.54 12.28 -16.56
CA ALA A 267 6.95 13.39 -17.41
C ALA A 267 8.29 13.96 -16.96
N ARG A 268 8.94 14.74 -17.83
CA ARG A 268 10.13 15.52 -17.51
C ARG A 268 10.05 16.93 -18.07
N VAL A 269 10.77 17.85 -17.43
CA VAL A 269 11.14 19.19 -17.95
C VAL A 269 12.61 19.45 -17.63
N CYS A 270 13.28 20.32 -18.39
CA CYS A 270 14.67 20.71 -18.14
C CYS A 270 14.74 21.93 -17.22
N LYS A 271 15.65 21.93 -16.24
CA LYS A 271 15.91 23.06 -15.33
C LYS A 271 16.30 24.34 -16.09
N SER A 272 17.01 24.15 -17.20
CA SER A 272 17.49 25.20 -18.11
C SER A 272 16.41 25.84 -18.98
N ASP A 273 15.17 25.32 -19.01
CA ASP A 273 14.10 25.84 -19.87
C ASP A 273 13.72 27.29 -19.49
N VAL A 274 13.56 28.14 -20.50
CA VAL A 274 13.22 29.57 -20.37
C VAL A 274 11.90 29.95 -21.05
N GLY A 275 11.23 28.98 -21.69
CA GLY A 275 10.11 29.24 -22.59
C GLY A 275 10.55 29.61 -24.01
N GLY A 276 9.59 29.72 -24.93
CA GLY A 276 9.86 30.13 -26.31
C GLY A 276 9.55 31.61 -26.58
N ASP A 277 10.25 32.22 -27.53
CA ASP A 277 10.17 33.68 -27.79
C ASP A 277 8.85 34.12 -28.45
N LYS A 278 8.25 33.27 -29.29
CA LYS A 278 7.01 33.55 -30.05
C LYS A 278 5.99 32.44 -29.87
N VAL A 279 6.41 31.21 -30.16
CA VAL A 279 5.67 29.97 -29.89
C VAL A 279 5.99 29.55 -28.45
N LEU A 280 5.01 29.06 -27.69
CA LEU A 280 5.20 28.61 -26.29
C LEU A 280 5.78 29.69 -25.33
N GLN A 281 5.37 30.96 -25.50
CA GLN A 281 5.69 32.04 -24.57
C GLN A 281 5.20 31.72 -23.15
N LYS A 282 6.13 31.74 -22.17
CA LYS A 282 5.88 31.39 -20.75
C LYS A 282 5.35 29.95 -20.56
N LYS A 283 5.61 29.06 -21.51
CA LYS A 283 5.28 27.64 -21.47
C LYS A 283 6.54 26.80 -21.56
N TRP A 284 6.51 25.57 -21.05
CA TRP A 284 7.62 24.64 -21.21
C TRP A 284 7.92 24.39 -22.69
N THR A 285 9.20 24.43 -23.07
CA THR A 285 9.68 23.99 -24.39
C THR A 285 10.23 22.56 -24.35
N THR A 286 10.44 22.04 -23.12
CA THR A 286 11.10 20.76 -22.85
C THR A 286 10.20 19.67 -22.26
N PHE A 287 8.89 19.94 -22.11
CA PHE A 287 7.92 19.00 -21.54
C PHE A 287 7.69 17.77 -22.44
N LEU A 288 7.94 16.58 -21.89
CA LEU A 288 7.60 15.28 -22.50
C LEU A 288 7.01 14.35 -21.43
N LYS A 289 6.05 13.49 -21.80
CA LYS A 289 5.48 12.43 -20.94
C LYS A 289 5.50 11.05 -21.60
N ALA A 290 5.65 10.00 -20.80
CA ALA A 290 5.65 8.60 -21.21
C ALA A 290 4.79 7.73 -20.26
N GLN A 291 4.26 6.61 -20.74
CA GLN A 291 3.54 5.65 -19.90
C GLN A 291 4.51 4.78 -19.08
N LEU A 292 4.26 4.65 -17.79
CA LEU A 292 4.85 3.61 -16.92
C LEU A 292 4.05 2.31 -17.05
N VAL A 293 4.71 1.16 -16.97
CA VAL A 293 4.06 -0.17 -17.00
C VAL A 293 4.32 -0.92 -15.71
N CYS A 294 3.25 -1.29 -14.99
CA CYS A 294 3.32 -2.27 -13.90
C CYS A 294 2.25 -3.36 -14.13
N SER A 295 2.68 -4.57 -14.50
CA SER A 295 1.76 -5.63 -14.91
C SER A 295 2.39 -7.02 -14.79
N GLN A 296 1.60 -8.03 -14.43
CA GLN A 296 1.99 -9.44 -14.41
C GLN A 296 1.23 -10.21 -15.50
N PRO A 297 1.86 -11.17 -16.22
CA PRO A 297 1.16 -12.00 -17.19
C PRO A 297 -0.07 -12.70 -16.60
N GLY A 298 -1.15 -12.78 -17.38
CA GLY A 298 -2.41 -13.41 -16.98
C GLY A 298 -3.29 -12.60 -16.02
N HIS A 299 -2.88 -11.39 -15.63
CA HIS A 299 -3.60 -10.52 -14.69
C HIS A 299 -3.91 -9.16 -15.33
N PHE A 300 -4.87 -8.42 -14.78
CA PHE A 300 -5.06 -7.00 -15.13
C PHE A 300 -3.82 -6.18 -14.75
N PRO A 301 -3.48 -5.12 -15.51
CA PRO A 301 -2.36 -4.25 -15.17
C PRO A 301 -2.67 -3.41 -13.92
N PHE A 302 -1.62 -3.04 -13.19
CA PHE A 302 -1.67 -2.11 -12.09
C PHE A 302 -1.43 -0.70 -12.65
N ASN A 303 -2.53 -0.04 -13.02
CA ASN A 303 -2.56 1.16 -13.85
C ASN A 303 -2.98 2.45 -13.11
N VAL A 304 -3.27 2.33 -11.81
CA VAL A 304 -3.47 3.44 -10.87
C VAL A 304 -2.20 3.55 -10.02
N ILE A 305 -1.63 4.74 -9.83
CA ILE A 305 -0.40 4.99 -9.05
C ILE A 305 -0.72 5.81 -7.79
N HIS A 306 -0.22 5.37 -6.62
CA HIS A 306 -0.56 5.98 -5.33
C HIS A 306 0.57 6.78 -4.69
N HIS A 307 1.82 6.50 -5.05
CA HIS A 307 3.02 7.20 -4.56
C HIS A 307 4.24 6.71 -5.36
N ALA A 308 5.27 7.55 -5.43
CA ALA A 308 6.59 7.16 -5.93
C ALA A 308 7.70 7.58 -4.95
N PHE A 309 8.87 6.96 -5.07
CA PHE A 309 10.06 7.23 -4.26
C PHE A 309 11.30 7.06 -5.14
N VAL A 310 12.32 7.90 -4.96
CA VAL A 310 13.56 7.84 -5.74
C VAL A 310 14.74 7.46 -4.84
N LEU A 311 15.51 6.46 -5.26
CA LEU A 311 16.69 5.97 -4.55
C LEU A 311 17.96 6.32 -5.35
N PRO A 312 18.89 7.15 -4.82
CA PRO A 312 20.14 7.45 -5.51
C PRO A 312 21.06 6.22 -5.46
N ARG A 313 21.67 5.88 -6.59
CA ARG A 313 22.78 4.93 -6.62
C ARG A 313 24.10 5.67 -6.46
N ARG A 314 25.07 4.96 -5.87
CA ARG A 314 26.47 5.41 -5.65
C ARG A 314 27.20 5.84 -6.94
N GLY A 315 26.68 5.48 -8.11
CA GLY A 315 27.19 5.88 -9.44
C GLY A 315 26.49 7.10 -10.06
N GLY A 316 25.78 7.94 -9.30
CA GLY A 316 25.22 9.20 -9.79
C GLY A 316 23.96 9.10 -10.67
N SER A 317 23.31 7.93 -10.71
CA SER A 317 21.99 7.73 -11.32
C SER A 317 21.01 7.18 -10.29
N ALA A 318 19.70 7.28 -10.53
CA ALA A 318 18.68 6.79 -9.61
C ALA A 318 17.88 5.58 -10.12
N ASP A 319 17.24 4.88 -9.18
CA ASP A 319 16.12 3.96 -9.42
C ASP A 319 14.85 4.54 -8.77
N PHE A 320 13.73 4.51 -9.51
CA PHE A 320 12.42 5.00 -9.07
C PHE A 320 11.54 3.81 -8.68
N TYR A 321 11.03 3.81 -7.46
CA TYR A 321 10.10 2.81 -6.93
C TYR A 321 8.71 3.42 -6.83
N ALA A 322 7.67 2.72 -7.26
CA ALA A 322 6.29 3.20 -7.17
C ALA A 322 5.30 2.11 -6.79
N VAL A 323 4.25 2.51 -6.05
CA VAL A 323 3.13 1.65 -5.63
C VAL A 323 1.92 1.88 -6.55
N PHE A 324 1.33 0.78 -6.99
CA PHE A 324 0.25 0.76 -7.96
C PHE A 324 -0.90 -0.15 -7.50
N THR A 325 -2.12 0.13 -7.97
CA THR A 325 -3.26 -0.81 -7.96
C THR A 325 -3.84 -0.95 -9.36
N SER A 326 -4.64 -1.99 -9.60
CA SER A 326 -5.48 -2.04 -10.82
C SER A 326 -6.75 -1.23 -10.63
N GLN A 327 -7.31 -0.64 -11.71
CA GLN A 327 -8.63 0.01 -11.65
C GLN A 327 -9.79 -1.02 -11.59
N TRP A 328 -9.59 -2.23 -12.11
CA TRP A 328 -10.66 -3.26 -12.20
C TRP A 328 -10.66 -4.18 -10.97
N GLN A 329 -11.03 -3.63 -9.81
CA GLN A 329 -11.12 -4.37 -8.55
C GLN A 329 -12.52 -4.95 -8.33
N ALA A 330 -12.63 -6.25 -8.06
CA ALA A 330 -13.90 -6.94 -7.90
C ALA A 330 -14.06 -7.58 -6.51
N GLY A 331 -14.94 -7.02 -5.68
CA GLY A 331 -15.52 -7.68 -4.49
C GLY A 331 -14.61 -7.92 -3.28
N ARG A 332 -13.33 -7.53 -3.34
CA ARG A 332 -12.36 -7.55 -2.24
C ARG A 332 -11.58 -6.24 -2.17
N ALA A 333 -10.81 -6.04 -1.10
CA ALA A 333 -9.75 -5.02 -1.14
C ALA A 333 -8.77 -5.38 -2.27
N GLY A 334 -8.28 -4.36 -2.98
CA GLY A 334 -7.54 -4.55 -4.22
C GLY A 334 -6.27 -5.39 -4.09
N SER A 335 -5.73 -5.76 -5.25
CA SER A 335 -4.33 -6.14 -5.36
C SER A 335 -3.49 -4.89 -5.63
N ALA A 336 -2.37 -4.79 -4.92
CA ALA A 336 -1.36 -3.76 -5.10
C ALA A 336 -0.05 -4.36 -5.58
N ALA A 337 0.70 -3.60 -6.37
CA ALA A 337 1.99 -3.97 -6.91
C ALA A 337 3.04 -2.87 -6.70
N ILE A 338 4.29 -3.27 -6.49
CA ILE A 338 5.44 -2.37 -6.46
C ILE A 338 6.25 -2.65 -7.74
N CYS A 339 6.50 -1.61 -8.53
CA CYS A 339 7.43 -1.67 -9.66
C CYS A 339 8.60 -0.70 -9.43
N ALA A 340 9.78 -1.07 -9.92
CA ALA A 340 10.97 -0.22 -9.93
C ALA A 340 11.47 -0.01 -11.36
N TYR A 341 11.92 1.20 -11.67
CA TYR A 341 12.33 1.68 -13.00
C TYR A 341 13.68 2.38 -12.89
N SER A 342 14.63 2.12 -13.80
CA SER A 342 15.91 2.82 -13.75
C SER A 342 15.85 4.13 -14.54
N GLN A 343 16.54 5.17 -14.06
CA GLN A 343 16.67 6.45 -14.77
C GLN A 343 17.06 6.28 -16.25
N LYS A 344 17.96 5.34 -16.54
CA LYS A 344 18.43 5.03 -17.90
C LYS A 344 17.30 4.56 -18.83
N ASP A 345 16.33 3.81 -18.29
CA ASP A 345 15.18 3.31 -19.08
C ASP A 345 14.17 4.43 -19.34
N LEU A 346 13.99 5.36 -18.39
CA LEU A 346 13.24 6.60 -18.60
C LEU A 346 13.90 7.45 -19.70
N GLU A 347 15.20 7.70 -19.58
CA GLU A 347 15.99 8.49 -20.54
C GLU A 347 15.91 7.92 -21.95
N LYS A 348 16.12 6.60 -22.11
CA LYS A 348 15.94 5.88 -23.38
C LYS A 348 14.55 6.12 -23.99
N VAL A 349 13.48 6.04 -23.20
CA VAL A 349 12.11 6.25 -23.70
C VAL A 349 11.89 7.70 -24.15
N PHE A 350 12.40 8.68 -23.40
CA PHE A 350 12.36 10.10 -23.82
C PHE A 350 13.26 10.42 -25.03
N GLU A 351 14.21 9.55 -25.36
CA GLU A 351 15.02 9.58 -26.59
C GLU A 351 14.42 8.76 -27.76
N GLY A 352 13.36 7.98 -27.51
CA GLY A 352 12.65 7.15 -28.49
C GLY A 352 11.78 7.93 -29.49
N LYS A 353 10.77 7.28 -30.08
CA LYS A 353 9.81 7.94 -30.99
C LYS A 353 8.65 8.59 -30.24
N TYR A 354 8.17 9.71 -30.79
CA TYR A 354 6.96 10.41 -30.32
C TYR A 354 5.70 9.72 -30.81
N LYS A 355 4.60 9.97 -30.11
CA LYS A 355 3.24 9.65 -30.56
C LYS A 355 2.58 10.90 -31.14
N GLU A 356 1.85 10.73 -32.23
CA GLU A 356 1.14 11.79 -32.97
C GLU A 356 -0.33 11.42 -33.12
N LEU A 357 -1.24 12.35 -32.82
CA LEU A 357 -2.67 12.20 -33.12
C LEU A 357 -2.90 12.49 -34.60
N ASN A 358 -3.14 11.45 -35.40
CA ASN A 358 -3.51 11.59 -36.81
C ASN A 358 -4.92 12.21 -36.91
N LYS A 359 -4.97 13.45 -37.42
CA LYS A 359 -6.17 14.31 -37.42
C LYS A 359 -7.27 13.89 -38.42
N GLU A 360 -6.95 12.99 -39.35
CA GLU A 360 -7.90 12.46 -40.34
C GLU A 360 -8.65 11.22 -39.82
N SER A 361 -7.96 10.36 -39.07
CA SER A 361 -8.49 9.12 -38.51
C SER A 361 -8.85 9.21 -37.02
N SER A 362 -8.55 10.34 -36.37
CA SER A 362 -8.69 10.58 -34.92
C SER A 362 -8.01 9.49 -34.07
N ARG A 363 -6.85 9.00 -34.51
CA ARG A 363 -6.11 7.91 -33.87
C ARG A 363 -4.65 8.26 -33.62
N TRP A 364 -4.13 7.81 -32.49
CA TRP A 364 -2.73 7.99 -32.13
C TRP A 364 -1.83 6.97 -32.84
N THR A 365 -0.77 7.46 -33.45
CA THR A 365 0.18 6.70 -34.28
C THR A 365 1.62 7.09 -33.97
N VAL A 366 2.59 6.26 -34.36
CA VAL A 366 4.02 6.54 -34.16
C VAL A 366 4.49 7.62 -35.13
N TYR A 367 5.08 8.71 -34.62
CA TYR A 367 5.64 9.77 -35.46
C TYR A 367 6.74 9.20 -36.37
N SER A 368 6.44 9.14 -37.66
CA SER A 368 7.29 8.52 -38.68
C SER A 368 7.95 9.54 -39.62
N GLY A 369 7.84 10.83 -39.30
CA GLY A 369 8.50 11.90 -40.03
C GLY A 369 10.00 12.03 -39.73
N PRO A 370 10.69 12.98 -40.38
CA PRO A 370 12.13 13.18 -40.22
C PRO A 370 12.49 13.71 -38.83
N ASP A 371 13.54 13.16 -38.23
CA ASP A 371 14.04 13.61 -36.94
C ASP A 371 14.58 15.06 -37.04
N MET A 372 14.37 15.86 -35.98
CA MET A 372 14.74 17.28 -35.95
C MET A 372 15.95 17.53 -35.05
N SER A 373 16.79 18.51 -35.39
CA SER A 373 17.98 18.89 -34.65
C SER A 373 17.98 20.40 -34.34
N PRO A 374 18.20 20.85 -33.08
CA PRO A 374 18.27 20.01 -31.87
C PRO A 374 16.95 19.24 -31.65
N ARG A 375 17.03 18.12 -30.92
CA ARG A 375 15.87 17.25 -30.68
C ARG A 375 14.82 18.03 -29.84
N PRO A 376 13.55 18.12 -30.28
CA PRO A 376 12.48 18.69 -29.48
C PRO A 376 12.42 18.01 -28.09
N GLY A 377 12.16 18.75 -27.01
CA GLY A 377 12.14 18.13 -25.67
C GLY A 377 13.52 17.73 -25.10
N SER A 378 14.62 18.29 -25.63
CA SER A 378 15.98 18.13 -25.09
C SER A 378 16.49 19.41 -24.41
N CYS A 379 17.40 19.27 -23.44
CA CYS A 379 17.84 20.35 -22.55
C CYS A 379 18.90 21.29 -23.16
N SER A 380 18.95 21.41 -24.49
CA SER A 380 19.95 22.24 -25.18
C SER A 380 19.83 23.72 -24.84
N VAL A 381 20.95 24.37 -24.51
CA VAL A 381 21.02 25.78 -24.07
C VAL A 381 20.62 26.79 -25.17
N ALA A 382 20.56 26.38 -26.43
CA ALA A 382 20.08 27.22 -27.53
C ALA A 382 18.54 27.22 -27.60
N PRO A 383 17.90 28.39 -27.88
CA PRO A 383 16.45 28.43 -28.04
C PRO A 383 16.01 27.54 -29.21
N SER A 384 15.02 26.68 -28.95
CA SER A 384 14.43 25.82 -29.98
C SER A 384 13.78 26.65 -31.08
N SER A 385 14.02 26.28 -32.35
CA SER A 385 13.43 26.99 -33.50
C SER A 385 11.90 27.02 -33.44
N ASP A 386 11.27 28.06 -34.01
CA ASP A 386 9.80 28.17 -34.10
C ASP A 386 9.15 26.89 -34.68
N LYS A 387 9.84 26.18 -35.59
CA LYS A 387 9.41 24.87 -36.13
C LYS A 387 9.42 23.77 -35.08
N ALA A 388 10.50 23.64 -34.30
CA ALA A 388 10.61 22.64 -33.23
C ALA A 388 9.63 22.93 -32.09
N LEU A 389 9.43 24.21 -31.73
CA LEU A 389 8.43 24.63 -30.75
C LEU A 389 6.99 24.36 -31.24
N THR A 390 6.72 24.56 -32.54
CA THR A 390 5.42 24.20 -33.13
C THR A 390 5.19 22.70 -33.12
N PHE A 391 6.21 21.88 -33.35
CA PHE A 391 6.14 20.42 -33.24
C PHE A 391 5.80 19.97 -31.80
N MET A 392 6.50 20.52 -30.79
CA MET A 392 6.28 20.20 -29.37
C MET A 392 4.84 20.41 -28.89
N LYS A 393 4.09 21.34 -29.47
CA LYS A 393 2.68 21.58 -29.12
C LYS A 393 1.83 20.31 -29.23
N ASP A 394 2.08 19.53 -30.28
CA ASP A 394 1.27 18.39 -30.71
C ASP A 394 1.98 17.04 -30.43
N HIS A 395 3.26 17.06 -30.00
CA HIS A 395 4.13 15.88 -29.86
C HIS A 395 4.81 15.80 -28.48
N PHE A 396 4.02 15.88 -27.41
CA PHE A 396 4.48 15.80 -26.02
C PHE A 396 4.46 14.38 -25.42
N LEU A 397 3.85 13.40 -26.12
CA LEU A 397 3.72 12.01 -25.67
C LEU A 397 4.75 11.12 -26.37
N MET A 398 5.45 10.27 -25.61
CA MET A 398 6.32 9.21 -26.15
C MET A 398 5.49 7.97 -26.55
N ASP A 399 5.90 7.26 -27.61
CA ASP A 399 5.25 6.02 -28.05
C ASP A 399 5.76 4.78 -27.28
N GLU A 400 7.07 4.72 -27.01
CA GLU A 400 7.65 3.69 -26.14
C GLU A 400 7.17 3.85 -24.67
N LYS A 401 7.08 2.72 -23.97
CA LYS A 401 6.63 2.66 -22.56
C LYS A 401 7.78 2.28 -21.64
N VAL A 402 7.87 2.93 -20.48
CA VAL A 402 8.87 2.62 -19.46
C VAL A 402 8.48 1.30 -18.78
N SER A 403 9.30 0.28 -18.99
CA SER A 403 9.13 -1.04 -18.37
C SER A 403 9.94 -1.14 -17.07
N PRO A 404 9.50 -1.96 -16.08
CA PRO A 404 10.22 -2.10 -14.83
C PRO A 404 11.51 -2.92 -15.01
N ILE A 405 12.48 -2.76 -14.11
CA ILE A 405 13.85 -3.29 -14.23
C ILE A 405 13.88 -4.81 -14.45
N GLN A 406 12.96 -5.57 -13.84
CA GLN A 406 12.86 -7.03 -14.00
C GLN A 406 11.84 -7.47 -15.09
N GLY A 407 11.22 -6.54 -15.83
CA GLY A 407 10.10 -6.82 -16.75
C GLY A 407 8.79 -7.24 -16.07
N ARG A 408 8.76 -7.22 -14.73
CA ARG A 408 7.64 -7.60 -13.85
C ARG A 408 7.66 -6.73 -12.58
N PRO A 409 6.58 -6.69 -11.77
CA PRO A 409 6.62 -6.11 -10.44
C PRO A 409 7.63 -6.80 -9.51
N LEU A 410 8.20 -6.05 -8.57
CA LEU A 410 9.05 -6.58 -7.50
C LEU A 410 8.22 -7.32 -6.45
N LEU A 411 7.05 -6.79 -6.14
CA LEU A 411 6.11 -7.30 -5.14
C LEU A 411 4.70 -7.16 -5.71
N VAL A 412 3.88 -8.20 -5.55
CA VAL A 412 2.42 -8.17 -5.74
C VAL A 412 1.79 -8.72 -4.46
N LYS A 413 0.73 -8.07 -3.97
CA LYS A 413 -0.01 -8.51 -2.78
C LYS A 413 -1.51 -8.26 -2.94
N SER A 414 -2.35 -9.19 -2.49
CA SER A 414 -3.82 -9.08 -2.52
C SER A 414 -4.38 -8.52 -1.22
N ASP A 415 -5.67 -8.19 -1.22
CA ASP A 415 -6.44 -7.73 -0.06
C ASP A 415 -5.84 -6.47 0.63
N VAL A 416 -5.04 -5.69 -0.10
CA VAL A 416 -4.26 -4.53 0.40
C VAL A 416 -4.16 -3.40 -0.64
N THR A 417 -4.30 -2.17 -0.15
CA THR A 417 -3.97 -0.93 -0.89
C THR A 417 -2.79 -0.27 -0.21
N TYR A 418 -1.65 -0.13 -0.91
CA TYR A 418 -0.50 0.63 -0.42
C TYR A 418 -0.65 2.11 -0.81
N THR A 419 -0.60 3.00 0.18
CA THR A 419 -0.68 4.46 -0.03
C THR A 419 0.68 5.12 -0.10
N ARG A 420 1.71 4.60 0.60
CA ARG A 420 3.06 5.19 0.60
C ARG A 420 4.14 4.14 0.45
N ILE A 421 5.27 4.57 -0.11
CA ILE A 421 6.51 3.81 -0.20
C ILE A 421 7.70 4.70 0.15
N ALA A 422 8.59 4.19 1.00
CA ALA A 422 9.94 4.69 1.18
C ALA A 422 10.93 3.53 1.04
N VAL A 423 12.15 3.78 0.55
CA VAL A 423 13.16 2.73 0.30
C VAL A 423 14.52 3.14 0.86
N ASP A 424 15.14 2.27 1.65
CA ASP A 424 16.49 2.45 2.19
C ASP A 424 17.53 1.58 1.47
N GLU A 425 18.79 2.04 1.40
CA GLU A 425 19.94 1.23 0.96
C GLU A 425 20.88 0.96 2.15
N THR A 426 20.72 -0.20 2.76
CA THR A 426 21.50 -0.61 3.94
C THR A 426 22.51 -1.72 3.60
N ARG A 427 23.47 -1.97 4.48
CA ARG A 427 24.52 -2.98 4.32
C ARG A 427 24.47 -4.04 5.42
N GLY A 428 24.41 -5.30 5.01
CA GLY A 428 24.60 -6.43 5.92
C GLY A 428 26.04 -6.53 6.44
N ILE A 429 26.25 -7.44 7.40
CA ILE A 429 27.55 -7.75 8.00
C ILE A 429 28.58 -8.13 6.93
N SER A 430 28.18 -8.93 5.94
CA SER A 430 28.98 -9.34 4.77
C SER A 430 29.45 -8.19 3.87
N GLY A 431 28.92 -6.98 4.05
CA GLY A 431 29.08 -5.87 3.12
C GLY A 431 28.11 -5.90 1.92
N THR A 432 27.30 -6.96 1.77
CA THR A 432 26.22 -7.00 0.78
C THR A 432 25.25 -5.85 1.02
N THR A 433 24.96 -5.08 -0.03
CA THR A 433 23.92 -4.05 -0.02
C THR A 433 22.56 -4.70 -0.20
N TYR A 434 21.61 -4.36 0.67
CA TYR A 434 20.19 -4.75 0.57
C TYR A 434 19.31 -3.50 0.49
N ARG A 435 18.21 -3.59 -0.26
CA ARG A 435 17.19 -2.54 -0.30
C ARG A 435 16.00 -2.95 0.56
N VAL A 436 15.58 -2.06 1.46
CA VAL A 436 14.44 -2.29 2.35
C VAL A 436 13.31 -1.33 2.02
N LEU A 437 12.16 -1.88 1.67
CA LEU A 437 10.94 -1.17 1.32
C LEU A 437 10.05 -1.06 2.56
N PHE A 438 9.67 0.17 2.88
CA PHE A 438 8.68 0.51 3.90
C PHE A 438 7.39 0.90 3.19
N LEU A 439 6.34 0.08 3.35
CA LEU A 439 5.11 0.14 2.57
C LEU A 439 3.92 0.38 3.49
N ALA A 440 3.37 1.60 3.47
CA ALA A 440 2.22 1.96 4.29
C ALA A 440 0.91 1.69 3.55
N THR A 441 -0.14 1.33 4.27
CA THR A 441 -1.43 0.92 3.72
C THR A 441 -2.58 1.86 4.06
N ALA A 442 -3.65 1.81 3.25
CA ALA A 442 -4.90 2.55 3.48
C ALA A 442 -5.66 2.14 4.77
N LYS A 443 -5.20 1.10 5.48
CA LYS A 443 -5.77 0.60 6.74
C LYS A 443 -4.86 0.84 7.95
N GLY A 444 -3.74 1.55 7.79
CA GLY A 444 -2.83 1.87 8.90
C GLY A 444 -1.84 0.76 9.26
N LEU A 445 -1.67 -0.25 8.42
CA LEU A 445 -0.55 -1.20 8.54
C LEU A 445 0.68 -0.68 7.80
N LEU A 446 1.86 -0.88 8.38
CA LEU A 446 3.17 -0.71 7.75
C LEU A 446 3.82 -2.08 7.53
N HIS A 447 4.12 -2.44 6.29
CA HIS A 447 4.94 -3.61 5.96
C HIS A 447 6.40 -3.20 5.75
N LYS A 448 7.34 -3.98 6.30
CA LYS A 448 8.77 -3.88 6.00
C LYS A 448 9.21 -5.09 5.18
N ALA A 449 9.73 -4.86 3.98
CA ALA A 449 10.14 -5.92 3.06
C ALA A 449 11.56 -5.70 2.52
N VAL A 450 12.33 -6.77 2.32
CA VAL A 450 13.66 -6.72 1.68
C VAL A 450 13.59 -7.26 0.25
N GLU A 451 14.20 -6.54 -0.70
CA GLU A 451 14.38 -7.00 -2.09
C GLU A 451 15.44 -8.12 -2.14
N LEU A 452 15.06 -9.31 -2.59
CA LEU A 452 15.95 -10.47 -2.74
C LEU A 452 15.76 -11.15 -4.11
N PRO A 453 16.76 -11.90 -4.64
CA PRO A 453 16.70 -12.48 -5.98
C PRO A 453 15.56 -13.47 -6.22
N GLU A 454 15.19 -14.25 -5.21
CA GLU A 454 14.11 -15.26 -5.29
C GLU A 454 12.70 -14.64 -5.18
N GLY A 455 12.60 -13.41 -4.66
CA GLY A 455 11.36 -12.71 -4.36
C GLY A 455 11.46 -11.89 -3.07
N PRO A 456 10.56 -10.93 -2.85
CA PRO A 456 10.60 -10.05 -1.68
C PRO A 456 10.22 -10.80 -0.39
N HIS A 457 11.04 -10.68 0.65
CA HIS A 457 10.73 -11.22 1.99
C HIS A 457 10.16 -10.11 2.87
N ILE A 458 8.92 -10.28 3.36
CA ILE A 458 8.28 -9.31 4.27
C ILE A 458 8.65 -9.68 5.71
N VAL A 459 9.58 -8.92 6.29
CA VAL A 459 10.14 -9.14 7.64
C VAL A 459 9.09 -8.97 8.72
N GLU A 460 8.30 -7.89 8.65
CA GLU A 460 7.28 -7.57 9.64
C GLU A 460 6.12 -6.76 9.06
N SER A 461 4.96 -6.86 9.72
CA SER A 461 3.81 -5.96 9.60
C SER A 461 3.52 -5.32 10.96
N ILE A 462 3.24 -4.02 10.99
CA ILE A 462 2.95 -3.25 12.20
C ILE A 462 1.62 -2.53 12.01
N GLU A 463 0.63 -2.80 12.87
CA GLU A 463 -0.60 -2.01 12.97
C GLU A 463 -0.31 -0.69 13.71
N LEU A 464 -0.21 0.40 12.97
CA LEU A 464 0.19 1.70 13.51
C LEU A 464 -0.87 2.36 14.40
N PHE A 465 -2.15 2.06 14.17
CA PHE A 465 -3.28 2.76 14.75
C PHE A 465 -4.32 1.79 15.31
N ARG A 466 -4.88 2.11 16.50
CA ARG A 466 -5.97 1.33 17.13
C ARG A 466 -7.27 1.34 16.32
N THR A 467 -7.48 2.39 15.54
CA THR A 467 -8.58 2.54 14.58
C THR A 467 -7.95 2.56 13.18
N PRO A 468 -8.29 1.64 12.27
CA PRO A 468 -7.73 1.63 10.93
C PRO A 468 -8.01 2.94 10.16
N GLU A 469 -6.96 3.63 9.76
CA GLU A 469 -7.01 4.86 8.94
C GLU A 469 -5.82 4.92 7.97
N PRO A 470 -5.94 5.58 6.81
CA PRO A 470 -4.86 5.64 5.82
C PRO A 470 -3.69 6.49 6.30
N VAL A 471 -2.46 5.96 6.14
CA VAL A 471 -1.23 6.75 6.32
C VAL A 471 -1.17 7.86 5.28
N LYS A 472 -1.00 9.11 5.75
CA LYS A 472 -0.95 10.32 4.91
C LYS A 472 0.46 10.79 4.59
N ASN A 473 1.43 10.65 5.50
CA ASN A 473 2.84 10.91 5.22
C ASN A 473 3.75 9.76 5.66
N LEU A 474 4.89 9.57 4.97
CA LEU A 474 5.88 8.54 5.26
C LEU A 474 7.29 9.06 4.95
N LEU A 475 7.99 9.59 5.96
CA LEU A 475 9.32 10.19 5.80
C LEU A 475 10.41 9.35 6.46
N LEU A 476 11.31 8.81 5.64
CA LEU A 476 12.44 7.99 6.07
C LEU A 476 13.63 8.88 6.48
N ALA A 477 14.21 8.61 7.65
CA ALA A 477 15.41 9.27 8.18
C ALA A 477 16.48 8.20 8.54
N PRO A 478 17.29 7.74 7.55
CA PRO A 478 18.23 6.66 7.76
C PRO A 478 19.30 6.98 8.81
N GLY A 479 19.74 8.25 8.90
CA GLY A 479 20.75 8.69 9.86
C GLY A 479 20.31 8.60 11.32
N LYS A 480 19.00 8.68 11.60
CA LYS A 480 18.41 8.42 12.92
C LYS A 480 17.82 7.00 13.06
N GLY A 481 18.04 6.11 12.09
CA GLY A 481 17.44 4.76 12.10
C GLY A 481 15.93 4.78 12.30
N THR A 482 15.26 5.78 11.73
CA THR A 482 13.89 6.18 12.05
C THR A 482 13.04 6.39 10.80
N LEU A 483 11.75 6.09 10.91
CA LEU A 483 10.70 6.38 9.94
C LEU A 483 9.61 7.19 10.64
N TYR A 484 9.29 8.37 10.12
CA TYR A 484 8.20 9.22 10.62
C TYR A 484 6.92 8.97 9.81
N VAL A 485 5.79 8.80 10.49
CA VAL A 485 4.48 8.55 9.86
C VAL A 485 3.48 9.64 10.23
N GLY A 486 2.84 10.23 9.22
CA GLY A 486 1.80 11.26 9.38
C GLY A 486 0.40 10.71 9.13
N TYR A 487 -0.55 11.11 9.98
CA TYR A 487 -1.94 10.65 9.94
C TYR A 487 -2.92 11.69 10.49
N SER A 488 -4.22 11.38 10.58
CA SER A 488 -5.25 12.39 10.87
C SER A 488 -5.11 13.05 12.26
N ARG A 489 -4.42 12.41 13.22
CA ARG A 489 -4.33 12.87 14.62
C ARG A 489 -2.92 13.21 15.12
N GLY A 490 -1.86 12.87 14.41
CA GLY A 490 -0.51 13.05 14.93
C GLY A 490 0.63 12.57 14.04
N VAL A 491 1.79 12.41 14.67
CA VAL A 491 3.03 11.87 14.11
C VAL A 491 3.45 10.63 14.91
N LEU A 492 3.83 9.55 14.23
CA LEU A 492 4.51 8.41 14.85
C LEU A 492 6.00 8.39 14.47
N GLN A 493 6.82 7.92 15.41
CA GLN A 493 8.21 7.51 15.19
C GLN A 493 8.29 5.98 15.23
N VAL A 494 8.72 5.39 14.12
CA VAL A 494 8.90 3.94 13.96
C VAL A 494 10.39 3.65 13.75
N PRO A 495 11.06 2.97 14.70
CA PRO A 495 12.44 2.50 14.48
C PRO A 495 12.49 1.48 13.34
N LEU A 496 13.48 1.57 12.44
CA LEU A 496 13.55 0.71 11.23
C LEU A 496 13.64 -0.80 11.54
N ALA A 497 14.14 -1.16 12.73
CA ALA A 497 14.07 -2.52 13.28
C ALA A 497 14.05 -2.51 14.82
N ASN A 498 13.69 -3.63 15.43
CA ASN A 498 13.91 -3.88 16.86
C ASN A 498 14.60 -5.25 17.07
N CYS A 499 15.92 -5.29 16.89
CA CYS A 499 16.70 -6.54 16.96
C CYS A 499 16.60 -7.24 18.32
N SER A 500 16.36 -6.49 19.41
CA SER A 500 16.20 -7.05 20.78
C SER A 500 15.01 -8.00 20.93
N LEU A 501 14.09 -8.02 19.96
CA LEU A 501 13.03 -9.02 19.87
C LEU A 501 13.55 -10.45 19.74
N HIS A 502 14.68 -10.64 19.06
CA HIS A 502 15.19 -11.95 18.67
C HIS A 502 16.17 -12.48 19.72
N ARG A 503 15.71 -13.44 20.53
CA ARG A 503 16.40 -13.91 21.74
C ARG A 503 17.43 -15.00 21.48
N SER A 504 17.41 -15.59 20.29
CA SER A 504 18.35 -16.63 19.86
C SER A 504 18.96 -16.30 18.50
N CYS A 505 20.15 -16.86 18.22
CA CYS A 505 20.77 -16.75 16.89
C CYS A 505 19.82 -17.23 15.78
N ALA A 506 19.03 -18.27 16.06
CA ALA A 506 18.07 -18.80 15.11
C ALA A 506 16.94 -17.81 14.80
N GLU A 507 16.33 -17.18 15.80
CA GLU A 507 15.33 -16.10 15.56
C GLU A 507 15.93 -14.93 14.78
N CYS A 508 17.15 -14.52 15.13
CA CYS A 508 17.84 -13.38 14.53
C CYS A 508 18.15 -13.64 13.03
N VAL A 509 18.53 -14.88 12.69
CA VAL A 509 18.74 -15.32 11.31
C VAL A 509 17.42 -15.52 10.56
N LEU A 510 16.41 -16.17 11.16
CA LEU A 510 15.10 -16.38 10.53
C LEU A 510 14.35 -15.07 10.25
N ALA A 511 14.60 -14.00 11.01
CA ALA A 511 14.04 -12.68 10.74
C ALA A 511 14.39 -12.18 9.33
N ARG A 512 15.61 -12.48 8.84
CA ARG A 512 16.18 -11.99 7.58
C ARG A 512 16.07 -10.46 7.46
N ASP A 513 16.33 -9.77 8.57
CA ASP A 513 16.32 -8.31 8.67
C ASP A 513 17.73 -7.74 8.44
N PRO A 514 17.99 -6.98 7.35
CA PRO A 514 19.31 -6.40 7.08
C PRO A 514 19.86 -5.49 8.19
N TYR A 515 18.99 -4.90 9.02
CA TYR A 515 19.40 -4.08 10.15
C TYR A 515 19.83 -4.87 11.38
N CYS A 516 19.59 -6.19 11.44
CA CYS A 516 19.83 -7.02 12.61
C CYS A 516 20.81 -8.17 12.34
N ALA A 517 21.71 -8.42 13.29
CA ALA A 517 22.65 -9.53 13.24
C ALA A 517 22.96 -10.05 14.65
N TRP A 518 23.33 -11.32 14.76
CA TRP A 518 23.64 -11.94 16.05
C TRP A 518 25.09 -11.68 16.43
N HIS A 519 25.31 -10.96 17.53
CA HIS A 519 26.64 -10.76 18.08
C HIS A 519 27.01 -11.97 18.96
N SER A 520 27.95 -12.78 18.47
CA SER A 520 28.24 -14.09 19.07
C SER A 520 28.73 -14.03 20.53
N PRO A 521 29.75 -13.21 20.89
CA PRO A 521 30.33 -13.20 22.23
C PRO A 521 29.35 -12.77 23.33
N GLU A 522 28.46 -11.84 23.01
CA GLU A 522 27.45 -11.32 23.94
C GLU A 522 26.13 -12.11 23.91
N GLY A 523 25.97 -13.04 22.97
CA GLY A 523 24.80 -13.92 22.88
C GLY A 523 23.48 -13.17 22.68
N SER A 524 23.46 -12.14 21.82
CA SER A 524 22.25 -11.34 21.56
C SER A 524 22.14 -10.85 20.11
N CYS A 525 20.91 -10.59 19.64
CA CYS A 525 20.64 -10.00 18.35
C CYS A 525 20.67 -8.46 18.44
N GLN A 526 21.51 -7.81 17.64
CA GLN A 526 21.83 -6.40 17.77
C GLN A 526 21.81 -5.67 16.41
N PRO A 527 21.70 -4.33 16.39
CA PRO A 527 21.77 -3.53 15.18
C PRO A 527 23.12 -3.65 14.45
N THR A 528 23.09 -3.87 13.13
CA THR A 528 24.30 -4.04 12.29
C THR A 528 25.24 -2.83 12.28
N HIS A 529 24.75 -1.63 12.62
CA HIS A 529 25.59 -0.43 12.75
C HIS A 529 26.56 -0.49 13.94
N MET A 530 26.36 -1.40 14.90
CA MET A 530 27.29 -1.61 16.03
C MET A 530 28.50 -2.48 15.64
N ALA A 531 28.49 -3.12 14.46
CA ALA A 531 29.59 -3.95 13.95
C ALA A 531 30.74 -3.10 13.34
N THR A 532 31.45 -2.38 14.22
CA THR A 532 32.48 -1.38 13.87
C THR A 532 33.83 -1.97 13.50
N GLU A 533 34.34 -2.94 14.26
CA GLU A 533 35.73 -3.42 14.16
C GLU A 533 35.84 -4.89 13.71
N ASP A 534 35.48 -5.87 14.55
CA ASP A 534 35.50 -7.30 14.17
C ASP A 534 34.11 -7.79 13.74
N ARG A 535 33.93 -7.93 12.43
CA ARG A 535 32.71 -8.49 11.80
C ARG A 535 32.67 -10.02 11.76
N SER A 536 33.76 -10.71 12.06
CA SER A 536 33.80 -12.19 12.04
C SER A 536 32.98 -12.83 13.17
N MET A 537 32.78 -12.08 14.27
CA MET A 537 31.96 -12.45 15.42
C MET A 537 30.44 -12.28 15.19
N TRP A 538 30.04 -11.68 14.06
CA TRP A 538 28.65 -11.34 13.77
C TRP A 538 28.04 -12.31 12.75
N LEU A 539 26.87 -12.85 13.08
CA LEU A 539 26.18 -13.86 12.25
C LEU A 539 24.89 -13.26 11.67
N GLN A 540 24.78 -13.24 10.35
CA GLN A 540 23.64 -12.72 9.60
C GLN A 540 23.50 -13.50 8.28
N ASP A 541 22.27 -13.76 7.86
CA ASP A 541 21.94 -14.46 6.61
C ASP A 541 20.55 -14.00 6.16
N ILE A 542 20.53 -13.07 5.21
CA ILE A 542 19.31 -12.47 4.67
C ILE A 542 18.81 -13.26 3.45
N GLU A 543 19.74 -13.74 2.63
CA GLU A 543 19.45 -14.42 1.36
C GLU A 543 18.69 -15.73 1.59
N THR A 544 19.09 -16.56 2.55
CA THR A 544 18.39 -17.84 2.84
C THR A 544 17.72 -17.88 4.21
N GLY A 545 18.25 -17.18 5.21
CA GLY A 545 17.75 -17.25 6.59
C GLY A 545 17.83 -18.65 7.17
N SER A 546 19.01 -19.28 7.13
CA SER A 546 19.27 -20.65 7.56
C SER A 546 20.08 -20.72 8.87
N PRO A 547 19.44 -20.92 10.03
CA PRO A 547 20.15 -21.09 11.31
C PRO A 547 21.13 -22.26 11.31
N ALA A 548 20.80 -23.35 10.60
CA ALA A 548 21.58 -24.58 10.57
C ALA A 548 22.96 -24.42 9.93
N THR A 549 23.11 -23.50 8.96
CA THR A 549 24.42 -23.15 8.37
C THR A 549 25.07 -21.97 9.09
N THR A 550 24.27 -20.95 9.41
CA THR A 550 24.78 -19.64 9.82
C THR A 550 25.15 -19.61 11.30
N CYS A 551 24.27 -20.10 12.20
CA CYS A 551 24.59 -20.19 13.63
C CYS A 551 25.68 -21.23 13.91
N HIS A 552 25.63 -22.40 13.24
CA HIS A 552 26.63 -23.46 13.44
C HIS A 552 28.07 -23.05 13.10
N ARG A 553 28.29 -22.00 12.29
CA ARG A 553 29.64 -21.48 11.99
C ARG A 553 30.33 -20.86 13.22
N GLY A 554 29.58 -20.33 14.19
CA GLY A 554 30.15 -19.72 15.41
C GLY A 554 30.64 -20.71 16.47
N ARG A 555 30.57 -22.03 16.23
CA ARG A 555 30.81 -23.08 17.25
C ARG A 555 32.29 -23.31 17.59
N SER A 556 33.20 -22.74 16.81
CA SER A 556 34.65 -22.94 16.88
C SER A 556 35.37 -22.00 17.86
N VAL A 557 34.70 -20.95 18.33
CA VAL A 557 35.20 -20.06 19.39
C VAL A 557 34.58 -20.50 20.72
N ALA A 558 35.37 -20.52 21.80
CA ALA A 558 34.90 -20.97 23.11
C ALA A 558 33.86 -19.98 23.69
N MET A 559 32.61 -20.42 23.82
CA MET A 559 31.45 -19.54 24.01
C MET A 559 30.47 -20.02 25.12
N PRO A 560 29.71 -19.10 25.75
CA PRO A 560 28.75 -19.42 26.80
C PRO A 560 27.46 -20.12 26.31
N ARG A 561 26.62 -20.52 27.27
CA ARG A 561 25.48 -21.46 27.10
C ARG A 561 24.32 -20.99 26.18
N ALA A 562 24.37 -19.82 25.57
CA ALA A 562 23.31 -19.24 24.72
C ALA A 562 23.13 -19.93 23.34
N TRP A 563 23.41 -21.24 23.28
CA TRP A 563 23.44 -22.09 22.08
C TRP A 563 22.37 -23.19 22.09
N GLY A 564 21.45 -23.16 23.05
CA GLY A 564 20.27 -24.03 23.05
C GLY A 564 19.29 -23.68 21.93
N PRO A 565 18.16 -24.41 21.83
CA PRO A 565 16.94 -23.81 21.28
C PRO A 565 16.61 -22.51 22.04
N PRO A 566 15.79 -21.60 21.47
CA PRO A 566 15.21 -20.50 22.25
C PRO A 566 14.61 -21.07 23.55
N GLU A 567 14.88 -20.41 24.68
CA GLU A 567 14.74 -20.99 26.02
C GLU A 567 13.44 -21.80 26.16
N ASP A 568 13.58 -23.13 26.28
CA ASP A 568 12.47 -24.07 26.14
C ASP A 568 11.34 -23.65 27.10
N PRO A 569 10.17 -23.22 26.57
CA PRO A 569 9.33 -22.24 27.24
C PRO A 569 8.84 -22.73 28.59
N THR A 570 8.66 -21.79 29.53
CA THR A 570 8.37 -22.10 30.94
C THR A 570 7.21 -23.07 31.07
N ILE A 571 7.49 -24.24 31.67
CA ILE A 571 6.56 -25.37 31.67
C ILE A 571 5.27 -25.00 32.40
N GLN A 572 4.19 -24.86 31.65
CA GLN A 572 2.87 -24.57 32.20
C GLN A 572 2.26 -25.85 32.76
N VAL A 573 2.38 -26.03 34.07
CA VAL A 573 1.84 -27.19 34.79
C VAL A 573 0.33 -26.99 35.00
N LEU A 574 -0.46 -27.92 34.49
CA LEU A 574 -1.92 -27.91 34.58
C LEU A 574 -2.40 -29.14 35.35
N ASN A 575 -3.26 -28.93 36.34
CA ASN A 575 -3.89 -29.98 37.15
C ASN A 575 -5.42 -30.01 36.90
N PRO A 576 -5.88 -30.38 35.69
CA PRO A 576 -7.31 -30.41 35.38
C PRO A 576 -8.03 -31.58 36.07
N GLN A 577 -9.33 -31.42 36.29
CA GLN A 577 -10.17 -32.51 36.81
C GLN A 577 -10.48 -33.55 35.71
N PRO A 578 -10.68 -34.84 36.04
CA PRO A 578 -11.12 -35.85 35.09
C PRO A 578 -12.38 -35.44 34.32
N ASN A 579 -12.45 -35.82 33.04
CA ASN A 579 -13.53 -35.52 32.10
C ASN A 579 -13.77 -34.01 31.81
N THR A 580 -12.82 -33.14 32.17
CA THR A 580 -12.83 -31.73 31.72
C THR A 580 -12.18 -31.55 30.35
N ILE A 581 -12.44 -30.41 29.70
CA ILE A 581 -11.82 -30.03 28.43
C ILE A 581 -10.76 -28.96 28.72
N VAL A 582 -9.54 -29.16 28.23
CA VAL A 582 -8.41 -28.24 28.37
C VAL A 582 -8.00 -27.74 26.99
N HIS A 583 -7.80 -26.43 26.86
CA HIS A 583 -7.29 -25.79 25.64
C HIS A 583 -5.82 -25.42 25.84
N LEU A 584 -4.92 -26.06 25.09
CA LEU A 584 -3.49 -25.77 25.06
C LEU A 584 -3.20 -24.88 23.85
N LEU A 585 -2.90 -23.61 24.10
CA LEU A 585 -2.68 -22.62 23.05
C LEU A 585 -1.30 -22.84 22.38
N CYS A 586 -1.21 -22.58 21.07
CA CYS A 586 0.07 -22.46 20.39
C CYS A 586 0.26 -21.04 19.83
N PRO A 587 1.10 -20.19 20.44
CA PRO A 587 1.36 -18.83 19.95
C PRO A 587 2.08 -18.78 18.59
N CYS A 588 1.33 -18.81 17.48
CA CYS A 588 1.87 -18.77 16.13
C CYS A 588 2.49 -17.39 15.76
N HIS A 589 3.72 -17.14 16.22
CA HIS A 589 4.42 -15.87 16.04
C HIS A 589 5.00 -15.64 14.62
N SER A 590 5.32 -16.71 13.90
CA SER A 590 5.82 -16.67 12.51
C SER A 590 4.77 -17.23 11.55
N ALA A 591 4.33 -16.44 10.58
CA ALA A 591 3.40 -16.87 9.52
C ALA A 591 4.08 -17.74 8.44
N LEU A 592 5.40 -17.84 8.44
CA LEU A 592 6.19 -18.68 7.53
C LEU A 592 6.55 -20.04 8.15
N ALA A 593 6.30 -20.23 9.45
CA ALA A 593 6.56 -21.47 10.15
C ALA A 593 5.37 -22.45 10.05
N THR A 594 5.68 -23.74 10.07
CA THR A 594 4.69 -24.82 10.22
C THR A 594 4.63 -25.24 11.69
N TYR A 595 3.42 -25.49 12.23
CA TYR A 595 3.20 -25.79 13.65
C TYR A 595 2.62 -27.19 13.85
N SER A 596 3.16 -27.92 14.82
CA SER A 596 2.79 -29.30 15.14
C SER A 596 2.84 -29.57 16.65
N TRP A 597 2.09 -30.56 17.12
CA TRP A 597 2.05 -30.94 18.53
C TRP A 597 2.74 -32.28 18.79
N GLN A 598 3.74 -32.25 19.67
CA GLN A 598 4.26 -33.45 20.34
C GLN A 598 3.43 -33.70 21.60
N GLN A 599 2.83 -34.88 21.71
CA GLN A 599 1.93 -35.26 22.81
C GLN A 599 2.09 -36.75 23.19
N PRO A 600 1.55 -37.21 24.34
CA PRO A 600 1.56 -38.62 24.71
C PRO A 600 0.77 -39.46 23.70
N SER A 601 1.29 -40.63 23.30
CA SER A 601 0.57 -41.53 22.38
C SER A 601 -0.77 -42.01 22.95
N SER A 602 -0.84 -42.23 24.27
CA SER A 602 -2.06 -42.55 25.01
C SER A 602 -3.11 -41.44 25.04
N ALA A 603 -2.76 -40.22 24.64
CA ALA A 603 -3.68 -39.09 24.58
C ALA A 603 -4.32 -38.88 23.20
N GLN A 604 -3.77 -39.49 22.15
CA GLN A 604 -4.04 -39.09 20.76
C GLN A 604 -5.53 -39.22 20.37
N GLU A 605 -6.23 -40.25 20.86
CA GLU A 605 -7.69 -40.45 20.63
C GLU A 605 -8.56 -39.43 21.40
N ASN A 606 -8.03 -38.81 22.44
CA ASN A 606 -8.70 -37.82 23.29
C ASN A 606 -8.29 -36.38 22.96
N THR A 607 -7.69 -36.14 21.79
CA THR A 607 -7.18 -34.82 21.37
C THR A 607 -7.75 -34.36 20.03
N MET A 608 -8.00 -33.06 19.90
CA MET A 608 -8.43 -32.42 18.66
C MET A 608 -7.69 -31.09 18.49
N GLN A 609 -7.01 -30.90 17.35
CA GLN A 609 -6.39 -29.62 17.01
C GLN A 609 -7.39 -28.73 16.25
N LEU A 610 -7.46 -27.46 16.63
CA LEU A 610 -8.27 -26.42 16.00
C LEU A 610 -7.49 -25.68 14.88
N PRO A 611 -8.16 -24.93 13.99
CA PRO A 611 -7.51 -24.24 12.86
C PRO A 611 -6.50 -23.14 13.27
N ASP A 612 -6.56 -22.66 14.51
CA ASP A 612 -5.63 -21.72 15.14
C ASP A 612 -4.40 -22.40 15.78
N HIS A 613 -4.23 -23.71 15.54
CA HIS A 613 -3.24 -24.58 16.18
C HIS A 613 -3.42 -24.79 17.70
N THR A 614 -4.54 -24.36 18.32
CA THR A 614 -4.89 -24.73 19.69
C THR A 614 -5.21 -26.23 19.77
N LEU A 615 -4.60 -26.93 20.72
CA LEU A 615 -4.86 -28.35 20.99
C LEU A 615 -5.88 -28.49 22.12
N VAL A 616 -7.04 -29.05 21.80
CA VAL A 616 -8.10 -29.41 22.75
C VAL A 616 -7.83 -30.81 23.28
N VAL A 617 -7.77 -30.96 24.60
CA VAL A 617 -7.54 -32.25 25.29
C VAL A 617 -8.74 -32.57 26.17
N ILE A 618 -9.35 -33.75 25.97
CA ILE A 618 -10.40 -34.29 26.84
C ILE A 618 -9.71 -35.11 27.93
N VAL A 619 -9.77 -34.64 29.18
CA VAL A 619 -8.92 -35.14 30.26
C VAL A 619 -9.38 -36.53 30.74
N GLN A 620 -8.52 -37.53 30.55
CA GLN A 620 -8.69 -38.91 31.00
C GLN A 620 -7.39 -39.42 31.65
N PRO A 621 -7.39 -40.57 32.35
CA PRO A 621 -6.16 -41.13 32.94
C PRO A 621 -5.00 -41.29 31.95
N GLY A 622 -5.29 -41.57 30.67
CA GLY A 622 -4.29 -41.66 29.59
C GLY A 622 -3.74 -40.33 29.04
N THR A 623 -4.29 -39.17 29.45
CA THR A 623 -3.88 -37.84 28.96
C THR A 623 -2.97 -37.06 29.92
N ALA A 624 -2.46 -37.71 30.97
CA ALA A 624 -1.40 -37.13 31.79
C ALA A 624 -0.06 -37.21 31.03
N GLY A 625 0.70 -36.12 31.00
CA GLY A 625 1.98 -36.09 30.28
C GLY A 625 2.43 -34.70 29.82
N ILE A 626 3.50 -34.70 29.02
CA ILE A 626 4.10 -33.51 28.42
C ILE A 626 3.48 -33.27 27.05
N TYR A 627 3.09 -32.03 26.79
CA TYR A 627 2.62 -31.54 25.51
C TYR A 627 3.49 -30.37 25.07
N LYS A 628 4.04 -30.43 23.85
CA LYS A 628 4.83 -29.34 23.25
C LYS A 628 4.27 -28.94 21.90
N CYS A 629 3.99 -27.65 21.71
CA CYS A 629 3.83 -27.12 20.35
C CYS A 629 5.21 -26.79 19.79
N GLN A 630 5.52 -27.29 18.62
CA GLN A 630 6.77 -27.08 17.90
C GLN A 630 6.52 -26.35 16.59
N ALA A 631 7.29 -25.29 16.34
CA ALA A 631 7.35 -24.59 15.07
C ALA A 631 8.55 -25.07 14.25
N MET A 632 8.41 -25.11 12.94
CA MET A 632 9.49 -25.40 12.00
C MET A 632 9.49 -24.41 10.82
N GLU A 633 10.63 -23.74 10.62
CA GLU A 633 10.85 -22.71 9.60
C GLU A 633 12.28 -22.84 9.05
N ASN A 634 12.46 -22.78 7.72
CA ASN A 634 13.76 -22.95 7.03
C ASN A 634 14.61 -24.13 7.53
N GLY A 635 13.97 -25.26 7.87
CA GLY A 635 14.63 -26.46 8.38
C GLY A 635 15.06 -26.42 9.85
N TYR A 636 14.84 -25.30 10.56
CA TYR A 636 15.05 -25.17 12.00
C TYR A 636 13.75 -25.41 12.77
N THR A 637 13.81 -26.17 13.86
CA THR A 637 12.64 -26.53 14.69
C THR A 637 12.85 -26.05 16.14
N TRP A 638 11.83 -25.46 16.75
CA TRP A 638 11.87 -25.00 18.14
C TRP A 638 10.53 -25.18 18.87
N THR A 639 10.59 -25.28 20.20
CA THR A 639 9.39 -25.30 21.05
C THR A 639 8.81 -23.90 21.19
N VAL A 640 7.50 -23.75 20.97
CA VAL A 640 6.76 -22.48 21.08
C VAL A 640 5.96 -22.42 22.38
N ALA A 641 5.41 -23.56 22.81
CA ALA A 641 4.71 -23.70 24.08
C ALA A 641 4.96 -25.10 24.67
N HIS A 642 5.04 -25.19 26.00
CA HIS A 642 5.39 -26.40 26.73
C HIS A 642 4.47 -26.53 27.95
N TYR A 643 3.65 -27.58 27.95
CA TYR A 643 2.64 -27.85 28.97
C TYR A 643 2.89 -29.21 29.63
N GLN A 644 2.56 -29.31 30.91
CA GLN A 644 2.59 -30.55 31.67
C GLN A 644 1.20 -30.77 32.28
N LEU A 645 0.41 -31.66 31.68
CA LEU A 645 -0.81 -32.14 32.32
C LEU A 645 -0.43 -33.14 33.41
N LYS A 646 -0.88 -32.89 34.63
CA LYS A 646 -0.94 -33.87 35.71
C LYS A 646 -2.37 -34.38 35.80
N GLY A 647 -2.55 -35.69 35.66
CA GLY A 647 -3.80 -36.31 36.08
C GLY A 647 -3.99 -36.13 37.59
N SER A 648 -5.24 -36.10 38.05
CA SER A 648 -5.53 -36.26 39.47
C SER A 648 -4.88 -37.56 39.95
N ALA A 649 -3.95 -37.48 40.90
CA ALA A 649 -3.44 -38.67 41.56
C ALA A 649 -4.62 -39.45 42.15
N GLU A 650 -4.58 -40.78 42.06
CA GLU A 650 -5.51 -41.61 42.81
C GLU A 650 -5.40 -41.22 44.29
N VAL A 651 -6.54 -40.89 44.90
CA VAL A 651 -6.59 -40.66 46.35
C VAL A 651 -6.29 -42.01 46.99
N ALA A 652 -5.04 -42.20 47.40
CA ALA A 652 -4.64 -43.38 48.14
C ALA A 652 -5.55 -43.50 49.37
N LEU A 653 -6.17 -44.67 49.52
CA LEU A 653 -7.05 -44.99 50.65
C LEU A 653 -6.22 -45.16 51.94
N GLY A 654 -5.74 -44.03 52.46
CA GLY A 654 -5.26 -43.90 53.82
C GLY A 654 -6.46 -43.84 54.75
N ASP A 655 -6.75 -44.96 55.40
CA ASP A 655 -7.73 -45.02 56.48
C ASP A 655 -7.26 -44.13 57.64
N GLY A 656 -8.18 -43.33 58.20
CA GLY A 656 -7.83 -42.15 58.99
C GLY A 656 -9.02 -41.23 59.23
N LEU A 657 -9.94 -41.67 60.08
CA LEU A 657 -10.96 -40.81 60.67
C LEU A 657 -10.32 -39.82 61.65
N ASP A 658 -10.61 -38.53 61.50
CA ASP A 658 -10.76 -37.58 62.60
C ASP A 658 -11.63 -36.41 62.12
N GLU A 659 -12.61 -36.00 62.94
CA GLU A 659 -13.43 -34.81 62.71
C GLU A 659 -12.82 -33.63 63.46
N GLU A 660 -12.48 -32.53 62.76
CA GLU A 660 -12.51 -31.21 63.40
C GLU A 660 -13.01 -30.13 62.43
N GLU A 661 -13.91 -29.29 62.93
CA GLU A 661 -14.66 -28.27 62.18
C GLU A 661 -14.03 -26.90 62.42
N LEU A 662 -13.82 -26.06 61.38
CA LEU A 662 -13.90 -24.59 61.50
C LEU A 662 -13.83 -23.83 60.14
N ALA A 663 -14.99 -23.35 59.71
CA ALA A 663 -15.29 -21.98 59.25
C ALA A 663 -14.38 -21.18 58.26
N TRP A 664 -15.07 -20.71 57.20
CA TRP A 664 -14.93 -19.41 56.49
C TRP A 664 -13.92 -19.25 55.34
N GLY A 665 -14.42 -18.72 54.21
CA GLY A 665 -13.63 -18.41 53.01
C GLY A 665 -14.47 -18.17 51.74
N SER A 666 -15.61 -17.48 51.83
CA SER A 666 -16.54 -17.33 50.69
C SER A 666 -15.96 -16.46 49.56
N SER A 667 -15.88 -17.02 48.35
CA SER A 667 -15.76 -16.29 47.09
C SER A 667 -16.56 -17.03 46.02
N ALA A 668 -17.39 -16.29 45.27
CA ALA A 668 -18.55 -16.85 44.61
C ALA A 668 -18.23 -17.88 43.51
N ILE A 669 -18.60 -19.13 43.74
CA ILE A 669 -18.75 -20.14 42.68
C ILE A 669 -20.14 -19.95 42.07
N GLY A 670 -20.19 -19.57 40.79
CA GLY A 670 -21.44 -19.52 40.02
C GLY A 670 -22.01 -20.93 39.85
N THR A 671 -23.31 -21.09 40.10
CA THR A 671 -23.99 -22.37 39.87
C THR A 671 -24.02 -22.71 38.38
N PRO A 672 -23.93 -24.00 38.00
CA PRO A 672 -24.00 -24.41 36.60
C PRO A 672 -25.41 -24.21 36.06
N VAL A 673 -25.66 -23.06 35.41
CA VAL A 673 -26.92 -22.77 34.74
C VAL A 673 -27.10 -23.73 33.57
N SER A 674 -28.13 -24.57 33.63
CA SER A 674 -28.44 -25.50 32.54
C SER A 674 -29.10 -24.75 31.38
N TYR A 675 -28.29 -24.35 30.40
CA TYR A 675 -28.72 -23.69 29.16
C TYR A 675 -29.60 -24.58 28.25
N TRP A 676 -29.84 -25.84 28.61
CA TRP A 676 -30.64 -26.79 27.82
C TRP A 676 -32.06 -26.29 27.53
N SER A 677 -32.70 -25.60 28.48
CA SER A 677 -34.04 -25.00 28.30
C SER A 677 -34.03 -23.85 27.29
N GLN A 678 -32.99 -23.00 27.35
CA GLN A 678 -32.79 -21.90 26.40
C GLN A 678 -32.45 -22.42 25.00
N PHE A 679 -31.57 -23.44 24.90
CA PHE A 679 -31.23 -24.10 23.64
C PHE A 679 -32.47 -24.68 22.93
N VAL A 680 -33.30 -25.44 23.66
CA VAL A 680 -34.57 -25.97 23.13
C VAL A 680 -35.50 -24.84 22.69
N THR A 681 -35.62 -23.77 23.49
CA THR A 681 -36.49 -22.63 23.18
C THR A 681 -36.02 -21.91 21.92
N VAL A 682 -34.72 -21.68 21.75
CA VAL A 682 -34.12 -21.09 20.55
C VAL A 682 -34.28 -22.01 19.34
N THR A 683 -34.09 -23.32 19.48
CA THR A 683 -34.29 -24.26 18.37
C THR A 683 -35.75 -24.35 17.94
N VAL A 684 -36.70 -24.36 18.88
CA VAL A 684 -38.14 -24.31 18.57
C VAL A 684 -38.52 -22.99 17.90
N LEU A 685 -38.03 -21.84 18.39
CA LEU A 685 -38.23 -20.54 17.74
C LEU A 685 -37.62 -20.48 16.34
N LEU A 686 -36.46 -21.10 16.12
CA LEU A 686 -35.84 -21.20 14.79
C LEU A 686 -36.70 -22.05 13.85
N VAL A 687 -37.20 -23.20 14.30
CA VAL A 687 -38.09 -24.05 13.49
C VAL A 687 -39.41 -23.33 13.18
N VAL A 688 -40.01 -22.63 14.15
CA VAL A 688 -41.24 -21.85 13.94
C VAL A 688 -41.02 -20.67 12.99
N THR A 689 -39.91 -19.93 13.11
CA THR A 689 -39.62 -18.81 12.19
C THR A 689 -39.25 -19.27 10.79
N VAL A 690 -38.48 -20.35 10.63
CA VAL A 690 -38.16 -20.94 9.32
C VAL A 690 -39.40 -21.52 8.64
N THR A 691 -40.28 -22.20 9.38
CA THR A 691 -41.55 -22.71 8.81
C THR A 691 -42.52 -21.58 8.46
N ALA A 692 -42.64 -20.54 9.29
CA ALA A 692 -43.42 -19.35 8.97
C ALA A 692 -42.88 -18.63 7.72
N ALA A 693 -41.56 -18.45 7.59
CA ALA A 693 -40.92 -17.86 6.42
C ALA A 693 -41.14 -18.72 5.16
N ALA A 694 -41.05 -20.05 5.26
CA ALA A 694 -41.37 -20.96 4.16
C ALA A 694 -42.85 -20.90 3.76
N CYS A 695 -43.78 -20.80 4.71
CA CYS A 695 -45.20 -20.58 4.43
C CYS A 695 -45.47 -19.23 3.74
N LEU A 696 -44.83 -18.14 4.19
CA LEU A 696 -44.93 -16.82 3.54
C LEU A 696 -44.35 -16.84 2.13
N ALA A 697 -43.20 -17.49 1.92
CA ALA A 697 -42.61 -17.68 0.60
C ALA A 697 -43.53 -18.51 -0.33
N LEU A 698 -44.16 -19.57 0.18
CA LEU A 698 -45.13 -20.38 -0.56
C LEU A 698 -46.42 -19.62 -0.88
N LEU A 699 -46.89 -18.72 0.00
CA LEU A 699 -48.03 -17.84 -0.26
C LEU A 699 -47.68 -16.81 -1.35
N ALA A 700 -46.54 -16.12 -1.24
CA ALA A 700 -46.06 -15.18 -2.24
C ALA A 700 -45.84 -15.88 -3.61
N TYR A 701 -45.30 -17.10 -3.61
CA TYR A 701 -45.16 -17.93 -4.80
C TYR A 701 -46.52 -18.34 -5.40
N ARG A 702 -47.51 -18.66 -4.56
CA ARG A 702 -48.88 -18.99 -5.00
C ARG A 702 -49.59 -17.78 -5.61
N ASP A 703 -49.35 -16.57 -5.11
CA ASP A 703 -49.90 -15.35 -5.70
C ASP A 703 -49.14 -14.89 -6.96
N GLN A 704 -47.83 -15.10 -7.03
CA GLN A 704 -47.05 -15.05 -8.29
C GLN A 704 -47.62 -16.00 -9.36
N LEU A 705 -48.01 -17.22 -8.99
CA LEU A 705 -48.67 -18.16 -9.90
C LEU A 705 -50.06 -17.69 -10.33
N LYS A 706 -50.89 -17.15 -9.42
CA LYS A 706 -52.17 -16.51 -9.80
C LYS A 706 -51.95 -15.35 -10.78
N ALA A 707 -50.98 -14.47 -10.53
CA ALA A 707 -50.65 -13.36 -11.42
C ALA A 707 -50.25 -13.86 -12.82
N ARG A 708 -49.36 -14.86 -12.89
CA ARG A 708 -48.93 -15.47 -14.17
C ARG A 708 -50.04 -16.22 -14.90
N SER A 709 -51.05 -16.76 -14.19
CA SER A 709 -52.22 -17.38 -14.83
C SER A 709 -53.16 -16.41 -15.56
N LYS A 710 -53.04 -15.08 -15.33
CA LYS A 710 -53.82 -14.06 -16.04
C LYS A 710 -53.16 -13.49 -17.30
N VAL A 711 -51.90 -13.84 -17.59
CA VAL A 711 -51.15 -13.28 -18.73
C VAL A 711 -50.48 -14.38 -19.55
N ARG A 712 -51.29 -15.14 -20.30
CA ARG A 712 -50.80 -15.99 -21.40
C ARG A 712 -51.89 -16.32 -22.43
N GLY A 713 -51.92 -15.55 -23.51
CA GLY A 713 -52.70 -15.86 -24.71
C GLY A 713 -51.83 -15.76 -25.96
N CYS A 714 -51.37 -16.91 -26.46
CA CYS A 714 -50.81 -17.16 -27.81
C CYS A 714 -49.52 -16.39 -28.23
N SER A 715 -48.61 -16.91 -29.05
CA SER A 715 -48.22 -18.29 -29.41
C SER A 715 -46.75 -18.27 -29.91
N ALA A 716 -46.06 -19.41 -29.92
CA ALA A 716 -44.63 -19.49 -30.29
C ALA A 716 -44.36 -19.54 -31.81
N PRO A 717 -43.16 -19.14 -32.29
CA PRO A 717 -42.75 -19.20 -33.70
C PRO A 717 -42.07 -20.52 -34.09
N HIS A 718 -41.83 -20.74 -35.39
CA HIS A 718 -40.89 -21.75 -35.89
C HIS A 718 -40.14 -21.28 -37.14
N SER A 719 -38.88 -21.71 -37.25
CA SER A 719 -38.03 -21.58 -38.45
C SER A 719 -37.02 -22.74 -38.50
N PRO A 720 -36.57 -23.14 -39.70
CA PRO A 720 -35.26 -23.76 -39.89
C PRO A 720 -34.39 -23.02 -40.96
N PRO A 721 -33.06 -23.22 -41.00
CA PRO A 721 -32.13 -22.34 -41.75
C PRO A 721 -31.43 -23.00 -42.95
N SER A 722 -30.78 -22.20 -43.82
CA SER A 722 -29.38 -22.42 -44.26
C SER A 722 -28.82 -21.32 -45.20
N ARG A 723 -27.47 -21.37 -45.36
CA ARG A 723 -26.52 -20.61 -46.19
C ARG A 723 -27.05 -20.24 -47.62
N HIS A 724 -26.63 -19.17 -48.31
CA HIS A 724 -25.24 -18.86 -48.71
C HIS A 724 -25.05 -17.46 -49.38
N ARG A 725 -23.91 -16.80 -49.10
CA ARG A 725 -22.89 -16.27 -50.05
C ARG A 725 -23.15 -15.09 -51.04
N GLU A 726 -22.34 -14.03 -50.86
CA GLU A 726 -21.78 -13.04 -51.82
C GLU A 726 -22.59 -11.88 -52.48
N LYS A 727 -21.92 -10.70 -52.54
CA LYS A 727 -21.90 -9.64 -53.60
C LYS A 727 -23.08 -8.67 -53.85
N VAL A 728 -23.03 -7.53 -53.14
CA VAL A 728 -22.84 -6.13 -53.67
C VAL A 728 -22.50 -6.04 -55.18
N PRO A 729 -22.98 -5.06 -56.03
CA PRO A 729 -23.15 -3.61 -55.75
C PRO A 729 -24.31 -2.80 -56.42
N LEU A 730 -24.44 -1.49 -56.05
CA LEU A 730 -24.97 -0.32 -56.82
C LEU A 730 -26.50 -0.28 -57.16
N ASN A 731 -27.17 0.85 -57.50
CA ASN A 731 -26.76 2.24 -57.79
C ASN A 731 -27.86 3.31 -57.48
N GLY A 732 -27.53 4.61 -57.49
CA GLY A 732 -28.45 5.78 -57.45
C GLY A 732 -28.88 6.23 -56.04
N GLY A 733 -29.07 7.51 -55.69
CA GLY A 733 -29.27 8.75 -56.47
C GLY A 733 -30.74 9.20 -56.41
N THR A 734 -31.14 10.45 -56.18
CA THR A 734 -30.46 11.78 -56.05
C THR A 734 -31.39 12.77 -55.30
N GLY A 735 -30.87 13.79 -54.62
CA GLY A 735 -31.69 14.92 -54.13
C GLY A 735 -31.01 15.80 -53.07
N GLU A 736 -30.93 17.11 -53.34
CA GLU A 736 -30.39 18.15 -52.43
C GLU A 736 -31.46 19.28 -52.25
N PRO A 737 -31.24 20.37 -51.50
CA PRO A 737 -31.99 20.65 -50.26
C PRO A 737 -32.99 21.83 -50.42
N PRO A 738 -33.54 22.49 -49.35
CA PRO A 738 -32.76 23.35 -48.43
C PRO A 738 -33.20 23.31 -46.94
N ALA A 739 -32.42 24.01 -46.10
CA ALA A 739 -32.76 24.46 -44.73
C ALA A 739 -33.49 25.85 -44.80
N PRO A 740 -33.72 26.66 -43.72
CA PRO A 740 -33.31 26.56 -42.31
C PRO A 740 -34.38 26.95 -41.24
N GLY A 741 -33.96 27.09 -39.97
CA GLY A 741 -34.77 27.59 -38.82
C GLY A 741 -34.97 26.50 -37.76
N ALA A 742 -34.38 26.45 -36.55
CA ALA A 742 -33.75 27.41 -35.62
C ALA A 742 -34.69 27.98 -34.54
N ALA A 743 -34.37 27.66 -33.26
CA ALA A 743 -34.92 28.23 -32.02
C ALA A 743 -36.43 27.95 -31.72
N THR A 744 -36.92 27.96 -30.48
CA THR A 744 -36.29 27.98 -29.12
C THR A 744 -37.26 27.35 -28.10
N GLU A 745 -36.78 27.09 -26.86
CA GLU A 745 -37.54 27.19 -25.59
C GLU A 745 -38.77 26.23 -25.42
N GLU A 746 -39.31 25.94 -24.23
CA GLU A 746 -38.98 26.30 -22.83
C GLU A 746 -39.51 25.20 -21.86
N GLU A 747 -39.11 25.26 -20.58
CA GLU A 747 -39.84 24.75 -19.37
C GLU A 747 -40.22 23.24 -19.29
N ASP A 748 -40.42 22.56 -18.16
CA ASP A 748 -40.07 22.59 -16.72
C ASP A 748 -40.83 21.32 -16.16
N GLU A 749 -40.88 20.86 -14.91
CA GLU A 749 -40.32 21.20 -13.59
C GLU A 749 -40.28 19.87 -12.77
N GLY A 750 -39.65 19.86 -11.60
CA GLY A 750 -39.96 18.89 -10.52
C GLY A 750 -39.19 17.55 -10.54
N SER A 751 -38.06 17.36 -9.84
CA SER A 751 -37.84 17.34 -8.37
C SER A 751 -38.08 15.97 -7.67
N HIS A 752 -37.00 15.28 -7.30
CA HIS A 752 -36.61 15.00 -5.89
C HIS A 752 -35.51 13.91 -5.76
N ALA A 753 -34.67 14.03 -4.71
CA ALA A 753 -33.85 13.00 -4.02
C ALA A 753 -33.25 11.84 -4.86
N CYS A 754 -31.94 11.71 -5.11
CA CYS A 754 -30.75 12.17 -4.37
C CYS A 754 -30.62 11.64 -2.93
N CYS A 755 -29.75 10.64 -2.71
CA CYS A 755 -28.60 10.67 -1.79
C CYS A 755 -27.82 9.33 -1.77
N LEU A 756 -26.64 9.32 -1.13
CA LEU A 756 -25.62 8.24 -1.03
C LEU A 756 -24.68 8.12 -2.26
N GLN A 757 -23.65 8.96 -2.45
CA GLN A 757 -22.54 9.43 -1.57
C GLN A 757 -21.38 8.41 -1.57
N LEU A 758 -20.45 8.54 -2.53
CA LEU A 758 -19.11 9.19 -2.43
C LEU A 758 -18.11 8.34 -1.63
N ASP A 759 -16.98 7.83 -2.15
CA ASP A 759 -15.85 8.41 -2.95
C ASP A 759 -14.68 8.96 -2.11
N GLY A 760 -13.47 8.68 -2.60
CA GLY A 760 -12.34 9.63 -2.59
C GLY A 760 -11.35 9.58 -1.41
N ASP A 761 -10.22 8.90 -1.60
CA ASP A 761 -9.01 9.04 -0.74
C ASP A 761 -8.07 10.16 -1.27
N ILE A 762 -6.94 10.44 -0.59
CA ILE A 762 -6.09 11.64 -0.84
C ILE A 762 -4.58 11.36 -0.66
N ASP A 763 -3.74 11.93 -1.53
CA ASP A 763 -2.27 11.76 -1.63
C ASP A 763 -1.38 12.92 -1.09
N VAL A 764 -0.10 12.63 -0.77
CA VAL A 764 1.08 13.46 -0.36
C VAL A 764 2.33 12.54 -0.37
N ASP A 765 3.49 12.72 -1.02
CA ASP A 765 4.30 13.85 -1.54
C ASP A 765 5.27 14.56 -0.56
N ASN A 766 6.57 14.21 -0.60
CA ASN A 766 7.69 15.16 -0.45
C ASN A 766 9.04 14.51 -0.89
N ASN A 767 9.87 15.21 -1.67
CA ASN A 767 10.76 14.54 -2.64
C ASN A 767 12.26 14.93 -2.63
N ARG A 768 12.86 15.22 -1.46
CA ARG A 768 14.31 15.53 -1.36
C ARG A 768 15.18 14.28 -1.19
N LEU A 769 16.36 14.31 -1.81
CA LEU A 769 17.39 13.27 -1.73
C LEU A 769 18.52 13.67 -0.79
N HIS A 770 18.63 12.99 0.36
CA HIS A 770 19.81 13.10 1.22
C HIS A 770 20.97 12.28 0.63
N VAL A 771 22.13 12.90 0.46
CA VAL A 771 23.39 12.23 0.12
C VAL A 771 24.26 12.23 1.38
N PRO A 772 24.68 11.07 1.92
CA PRO A 772 25.59 11.04 3.06
C PRO A 772 26.96 11.62 2.66
N GLY A 773 27.48 12.54 3.47
CA GLY A 773 28.69 13.28 3.18
C GLY A 773 29.91 12.38 2.96
N GLN A 774 30.67 12.63 1.90
CA GLN A 774 31.97 12.00 1.71
C GLN A 774 32.98 12.65 2.67
N ASN A 775 33.44 11.89 3.67
CA ASN A 775 34.67 12.24 4.38
C ASN A 775 35.85 12.09 3.42
N THR A 776 36.29 13.20 2.84
CA THR A 776 37.57 13.30 2.15
C THR A 776 38.71 13.30 3.17
N ALA A 777 39.62 12.34 3.05
CA ALA A 777 40.92 12.30 3.71
C ALA A 777 42.03 12.41 2.66
#